data_AF-A0AAE7BC76-F1
#
_entry.id   AF-A0AAE7BC76-F1
#
_cell.length_a   1.000
_cell.length_b   1.000
_cell.length_c   1.000
_cell.angle_alpha   90.00
_cell.angle_beta   90.00
_cell.angle_gamma   90.00
#
_symmetry.space_group_name_H-M   'P 1'
#
loop_
_entity.id
_entity.type
_entity.pdbx_description
1 polymer ?
#
loop_
_entity_poly.entity_id
_entity_poly.type
_entity_poly.pdbx_seq_one_letter_code
_entity_poly.pdbx_strand_id
1 'polypeptide(L)'
;MKIMTSYYNFIKKLYEKEESGLALALFRIVYGLVVLAEVWQIFYFRHLIFDPIPYVQTASFMIHPMLIIWIISIVFITVGLFTRKATIVNYLFTVLFMGFTFQFTGLGNEFDYHIDKEFIPVAFLLMFMPISRRLSFDRLIEKIKYSNTKQEYNPKTTVSSLNYIILIIAAGLIYFDSIFYKLYSPMWLGGLGVWLPASLPWATWLDLSFILNQEHLIKFLGYLTLFFQITYIFFVWFKKFKVFYLLVGIGLHIGIALAFPIPWFALAMVALYIGIIPSSFYSNLYEKIFKSKKKPTLKFYFDENCPLCNRLRIIVQYFDNSRNIEFLSTQQEAHKNDLLKNIPLQQLLDNVYSVDNKNNVFSGIETYVKVLNKVWIFKPIGILLYIPFIKSIGSKIYGYIAQHRITYGCTEDSCSMPIHNTVYIEQDDSKIKILQNLDLKTIKIFFIAFFIAWLSISQLLMIQSSLLMNHIYSKLNISNETLRYINGGANLYKNIFYPFTGLSQHAVFMDYHFQNYNHTVAITYFDGKEDIFLPIIDEKGHASWYDSGRQWVNYSFRVSNKDFNSKQYSHGIKKYIYFWAYKNNIDLNNATFKVKYKYNEVPYKWEKDLLKKGLNKPWQEAGTLGWKNGEFFANIIEIENQKD
;
A
#
# COMPACT_ATOMS: atom_id res chain seq x y z
N MET A 1 13.31 27.71 -26.30
CA MET A 1 12.00 27.47 -26.93
C MET A 1 11.85 26.05 -27.52
N LYS A 2 12.69 25.60 -28.47
CA LYS A 2 12.57 24.26 -29.11
C LYS A 2 12.51 23.07 -28.14
N ILE A 3 13.36 23.06 -27.10
CA ILE A 3 13.38 21.98 -26.08
C ILE A 3 12.05 21.90 -25.32
N MET A 4 11.54 23.05 -24.84
CA MET A 4 10.27 23.10 -24.12
C MET A 4 9.10 22.64 -25.00
N THR A 5 9.07 23.04 -26.27
CA THR A 5 8.06 22.58 -27.23
C THR A 5 8.15 21.08 -27.48
N SER A 6 9.36 20.53 -27.63
CA SER A 6 9.59 19.10 -27.80
C SER A 6 9.12 18.29 -26.57
N TYR A 7 9.49 18.75 -25.37
CA TYR A 7 9.05 18.15 -24.11
C TYR A 7 7.53 18.17 -23.95
N TYR A 8 6.90 19.32 -24.19
CA TYR A 8 5.44 19.44 -24.15
C TYR A 8 4.76 18.47 -25.14
N ASN A 9 5.25 18.41 -26.38
CA ASN A 9 4.70 17.50 -27.40
C ASN A 9 4.87 16.03 -27.02
N PHE A 10 5.98 15.68 -26.35
CA PHE A 10 6.19 14.34 -25.80
C PHE A 10 5.17 14.00 -24.71
N ILE A 11 4.95 14.89 -23.74
CA ILE A 11 3.94 14.71 -22.69
C ILE A 11 2.52 14.64 -23.28
N LYS A 12 2.21 15.51 -24.26
CA LYS A 12 0.93 15.48 -24.99
C LYS A 12 0.68 14.13 -25.64
N LYS A 13 1.68 13.57 -26.34
CA LYS A 13 1.59 12.24 -26.97
C LYS A 13 1.30 11.14 -25.95
N LEU A 14 1.93 11.19 -24.77
CA LEU A 14 1.67 10.25 -23.68
C LEU A 14 0.29 10.44 -23.06
N TYR A 15 -0.16 11.70 -22.93
CA TYR A 15 -1.47 12.04 -22.40
C TYR A 15 -2.58 11.45 -23.27
N GLU A 16 -2.45 11.61 -24.60
CA GLU A 16 -3.45 11.20 -25.59
C GLU A 16 -3.44 9.69 -25.89
N LYS A 17 -2.32 9.01 -25.65
CA LYS A 17 -2.23 7.56 -25.83
C LYS A 17 -3.02 6.85 -24.74
N GLU A 18 -4.03 6.08 -25.16
CA GLU A 18 -4.84 5.27 -24.26
C GLU A 18 -4.27 3.87 -24.03
N GLU A 19 -4.35 3.40 -22.80
CA GLU A 19 -4.00 2.06 -22.38
C GLU A 19 -5.05 1.50 -21.42
N SER A 20 -5.20 0.18 -21.33
CA SER A 20 -6.13 -0.45 -20.38
C SER A 20 -5.81 -0.02 -18.95
N GLY A 21 -6.82 0.36 -18.16
CA GLY A 21 -6.69 0.77 -16.76
C GLY A 21 -6.52 -0.37 -15.74
N LEU A 22 -6.31 -1.61 -16.19
CA LEU A 22 -6.28 -2.79 -15.32
C LEU A 22 -5.10 -2.77 -14.34
N ALA A 23 -3.88 -2.50 -14.82
CA ALA A 23 -2.70 -2.41 -13.96
C ALA A 23 -2.87 -1.31 -12.89
N LEU A 24 -3.44 -0.17 -13.28
CA LEU A 24 -3.69 0.94 -12.35
C LEU A 24 -4.73 0.59 -11.27
N ALA A 25 -5.75 -0.20 -11.61
CA ALA A 25 -6.72 -0.69 -10.63
C ALA A 25 -6.10 -1.70 -9.65
N LEU A 26 -5.21 -2.58 -10.13
CA LEU A 26 -4.48 -3.52 -9.27
C LEU A 26 -3.51 -2.78 -8.35
N PHE A 27 -2.79 -1.79 -8.87
CA PHE A 27 -1.98 -0.88 -8.08
C PHE A 27 -2.79 -0.24 -6.96
N ARG A 28 -3.95 0.36 -7.28
CA ARG A 28 -4.85 0.97 -6.28
C ARG A 28 -5.20 0.00 -5.16
N ILE A 29 -5.58 -1.24 -5.50
CA ILE A 29 -5.98 -2.24 -4.52
C ILE A 29 -4.80 -2.62 -3.63
N VAL A 30 -3.66 -3.01 -4.21
CA VAL A 30 -2.51 -3.48 -3.43
C VAL A 30 -1.90 -2.35 -2.61
N TYR A 31 -1.70 -1.18 -3.22
CA TYR A 31 -1.17 -0.01 -2.53
C TYR A 31 -2.11 0.45 -1.41
N GLY A 32 -3.42 0.48 -1.67
CA GLY A 32 -4.42 0.81 -0.66
C GLY A 32 -4.40 -0.14 0.53
N LEU A 33 -4.19 -1.44 0.31
CA LEU A 33 -4.02 -2.43 1.39
C LEU A 33 -2.74 -2.20 2.21
N VAL A 34 -1.64 -1.82 1.56
CA VAL A 34 -0.38 -1.52 2.27
C VAL A 34 -0.51 -0.27 3.12
N VAL A 35 -1.07 0.82 2.57
CA VAL A 35 -1.33 2.05 3.35
C VAL A 35 -2.32 1.77 4.48
N LEU A 36 -3.35 0.95 4.23
CA LEU A 36 -4.28 0.54 5.28
C LEU A 36 -3.57 -0.20 6.41
N ALA A 37 -2.65 -1.11 6.10
CA ALA A 37 -1.88 -1.85 7.09
C ALA A 37 -0.98 -0.93 7.94
N GLU A 38 -0.29 0.03 7.32
CA GLU A 38 0.51 1.02 8.05
C GLU A 38 -0.37 1.90 8.96
N VAL A 39 -1.47 2.45 8.44
CA VAL A 39 -2.35 3.31 9.25
C VAL A 39 -3.06 2.52 10.34
N TRP A 40 -3.39 1.25 10.08
CA TRP A 40 -3.91 0.35 11.11
C TRP A 40 -2.87 0.08 12.20
N GLN A 41 -1.59 -0.10 11.84
CA GLN A 41 -0.51 -0.24 12.82
C GLN A 41 -0.34 1.04 13.65
N ILE A 42 -0.38 2.22 13.03
CA ILE A 42 -0.40 3.51 13.73
C ILE A 42 -1.59 3.58 14.69
N PHE A 43 -2.78 3.15 14.27
CA PHE A 43 -3.95 3.12 15.12
C PHE A 43 -3.83 2.16 16.31
N TYR A 44 -3.25 0.97 16.11
CA TYR A 44 -3.01 0.01 17.18
C TYR A 44 -2.01 0.55 18.21
N PHE A 45 -0.90 1.12 17.75
CA PHE A 45 0.16 1.69 18.58
C PHE A 45 -0.06 3.17 18.93
N ARG A 46 -1.24 3.75 18.69
CA ARG A 46 -1.48 5.19 18.87
C ARG A 46 -1.11 5.70 20.28
N HIS A 47 -1.35 4.89 21.30
CA HIS A 47 -0.99 5.23 22.69
C HIS A 47 0.52 5.16 22.92
N LEU A 48 1.25 4.29 22.22
CA LEU A 48 2.72 4.30 22.24
C LEU A 48 3.28 5.50 21.49
N ILE A 49 2.68 5.84 20.33
CA ILE A 49 3.18 6.85 19.40
C ILE A 49 2.90 8.27 19.87
N PHE A 50 1.67 8.54 20.30
CA PHE A 50 1.20 9.91 20.52
C PHE A 50 1.13 10.29 22.00
N ASP A 51 0.83 9.37 22.91
CA ASP A 51 0.73 9.73 24.33
C ASP A 51 2.12 10.11 24.88
N PRO A 52 2.24 11.21 25.64
CA PRO A 52 3.44 11.49 26.41
C PRO A 52 3.81 10.34 27.35
N ILE A 53 2.81 9.76 28.02
CA ILE A 53 2.94 8.54 28.83
C ILE A 53 1.80 7.59 28.43
N PRO A 54 2.08 6.46 27.76
CA PRO A 54 1.05 5.58 27.21
C PRO A 54 -0.02 5.19 28.24
N TYR A 55 -1.30 5.43 27.90
CA TYR A 55 -2.49 5.18 28.72
C TYR A 55 -2.62 5.95 30.06
N VAL A 56 -1.57 6.65 30.51
CA VAL A 56 -1.60 7.45 31.75
C VAL A 56 -1.84 8.92 31.44
N GLN A 57 -1.05 9.47 30.51
CA GLN A 57 -1.20 10.83 30.02
C GLN A 57 -1.50 10.77 28.53
N THR A 58 -2.79 10.79 28.18
CA THR A 58 -3.22 10.61 26.79
C THR A 58 -2.98 11.85 25.94
N ALA A 59 -2.65 11.62 24.67
CA ALA A 59 -2.63 12.66 23.65
C ALA A 59 -4.03 13.25 23.39
N SER A 60 -4.09 14.26 22.51
CA SER A 60 -5.37 14.87 22.10
C SER A 60 -6.39 13.82 21.66
N PHE A 61 -7.59 13.89 22.23
CA PHE A 61 -8.70 12.99 21.90
C PHE A 61 -9.04 12.99 20.40
N MET A 62 -8.74 14.07 19.66
CA MET A 62 -9.00 14.18 18.22
C MET A 62 -8.20 13.19 17.36
N ILE A 63 -7.05 12.69 17.83
CA ILE A 63 -6.21 11.77 17.04
C ILE A 63 -6.98 10.48 16.71
N HIS A 64 -7.74 9.96 17.67
CA HIS A 64 -8.47 8.71 17.51
C HIS A 64 -9.53 8.75 16.38
N PRO A 65 -10.52 9.68 16.38
CA PRO A 65 -11.48 9.78 15.29
C PRO A 65 -10.82 10.14 13.95
N MET A 66 -9.75 10.94 13.94
CA MET A 66 -9.02 11.28 12.72
C MET A 66 -8.40 10.05 12.05
N LEU A 67 -7.77 9.16 12.82
CA LEU A 67 -7.23 7.90 12.30
C LEU A 67 -8.35 6.98 11.78
N ILE A 68 -9.52 6.94 12.42
CA ILE A 68 -10.68 6.16 11.94
C ILE A 68 -11.17 6.69 10.59
N ILE A 69 -11.33 8.01 10.45
CA ILE A 69 -11.74 8.63 9.18
C ILE A 69 -10.70 8.34 8.10
N TRP A 70 -9.41 8.40 8.43
CA TRP A 70 -8.34 8.07 7.51
C TRP A 70 -8.44 6.60 7.03
N ILE A 71 -8.61 5.66 7.96
CA ILE A 71 -8.83 4.22 7.64
C ILE A 71 -10.02 4.04 6.70
N ILE A 72 -11.17 4.67 6.99
CA ILE A 72 -12.37 4.59 6.15
C ILE A 72 -12.08 5.12 4.75
N SER A 73 -11.37 6.25 4.62
CA SER A 73 -10.99 6.81 3.33
C SER A 73 -10.11 5.85 2.52
N ILE A 74 -9.17 5.15 3.16
CA ILE A 74 -8.29 4.18 2.49
C ILE A 74 -9.06 2.93 2.06
N VAL A 75 -10.01 2.45 2.88
CA VAL A 75 -10.91 1.34 2.50
C VAL A 75 -11.69 1.71 1.25
N PHE A 76 -12.25 2.93 1.20
CA PHE A 76 -12.95 3.47 0.05
C PHE A 76 -12.07 3.55 -1.20
N ILE A 77 -10.81 3.99 -1.07
CA ILE A 77 -9.84 3.97 -2.18
C ILE A 77 -9.59 2.53 -2.65
N THR A 78 -9.31 1.61 -1.73
CA THR A 78 -8.98 0.20 -2.03
C THR A 78 -10.09 -0.46 -2.87
N VAL A 79 -11.33 -0.36 -2.42
CA VAL A 79 -12.50 -0.94 -3.13
C VAL A 79 -12.97 -0.08 -4.32
N GLY A 80 -12.48 1.15 -4.42
CA GLY A 80 -12.85 2.11 -5.45
C GLY A 80 -14.28 2.61 -5.30
N LEU A 81 -14.64 3.09 -4.12
CA LEU A 81 -15.93 3.70 -3.78
C LEU A 81 -15.71 5.17 -3.37
N PHE A 82 -16.47 6.11 -3.95
CA PHE A 82 -16.27 7.55 -3.79
C PHE A 82 -14.82 7.99 -3.99
N THR A 83 -14.13 7.35 -4.95
CA THR A 83 -12.67 7.31 -5.03
C THR A 83 -12.05 8.70 -5.03
N ARG A 84 -12.59 9.65 -5.81
CA ARG A 84 -12.05 11.01 -5.90
C ARG A 84 -12.14 11.79 -4.57
N LYS A 85 -13.22 11.60 -3.80
CA LYS A 85 -13.39 12.25 -2.50
C LYS A 85 -12.46 11.57 -1.48
N ALA A 86 -12.41 10.25 -1.51
CA ALA A 86 -11.59 9.45 -0.61
C ALA A 86 -10.10 9.73 -0.78
N THR A 87 -9.58 9.89 -2.02
CA THR A 87 -8.17 10.24 -2.26
C THR A 87 -7.79 11.63 -1.75
N ILE A 88 -8.69 12.61 -1.83
CA ILE A 88 -8.47 13.94 -1.25
C ILE A 88 -8.38 13.85 0.27
N VAL A 89 -9.33 13.17 0.92
CA VAL A 89 -9.33 12.97 2.37
C VAL A 89 -8.07 12.23 2.82
N ASN A 90 -7.70 11.15 2.12
CA ASN A 90 -6.46 10.42 2.38
C ASN A 90 -5.24 11.33 2.26
N TYR A 91 -5.12 12.12 1.20
CA TYR A 91 -3.98 13.03 1.04
C TYR A 91 -3.90 14.06 2.17
N LEU A 92 -5.03 14.64 2.59
CA LEU A 92 -5.05 15.58 3.71
C LEU A 92 -4.54 14.94 5.01
N PHE A 93 -4.95 13.69 5.31
CA PHE A 93 -4.44 12.98 6.49
C PHE A 93 -2.99 12.53 6.34
N THR A 94 -2.57 12.11 5.14
CA THR A 94 -1.16 11.82 4.85
C THR A 94 -0.30 13.06 5.10
N VAL A 95 -0.67 14.23 4.58
CA VAL A 95 0.03 15.50 4.84
C VAL A 95 0.04 15.83 6.33
N LEU A 96 -1.11 15.70 7.00
CA LEU A 96 -1.24 16.05 8.41
C LEU A 96 -0.38 15.16 9.32
N PHE A 97 -0.44 13.84 9.17
CA PHE A 97 0.28 12.91 10.03
C PHE A 97 1.74 12.73 9.58
N MET A 98 1.97 12.34 8.33
CA MET A 98 3.29 12.01 7.81
C MET A 98 4.09 13.24 7.38
N GLY A 99 3.41 14.26 6.84
CA GLY A 99 4.05 15.50 6.43
C GLY A 99 4.33 16.47 7.58
N PHE A 100 3.39 16.60 8.53
CA PHE A 100 3.48 17.58 9.63
C PHE A 100 3.72 16.94 11.00
N THR A 101 2.85 16.04 11.45
CA THR A 101 2.84 15.55 12.84
C THR A 101 4.17 14.89 13.19
N PHE A 102 4.53 13.83 12.45
CA PHE A 102 5.77 13.09 12.67
C PHE A 102 7.05 13.87 12.35
N GLN A 103 6.97 14.98 11.61
CA GLN A 103 8.17 15.72 11.20
C GLN A 103 8.44 17.01 12.00
N PHE A 104 7.40 17.76 12.38
CA PHE A 104 7.55 19.15 12.85
C PHE A 104 6.88 19.48 14.18
N THR A 105 5.91 18.68 14.64
CA THR A 105 5.07 19.08 15.79
C THR A 105 5.60 18.65 17.16
N GLY A 106 6.68 17.85 17.19
CA GLY A 106 7.18 17.19 18.41
C GLY A 106 6.30 16.02 18.89
N LEU A 107 5.03 15.97 18.47
CA LEU A 107 4.12 14.86 18.77
C LEU A 107 4.39 13.68 17.84
N GLY A 108 4.79 12.53 18.39
CA GLY A 108 5.13 11.34 17.61
C GLY A 108 6.36 11.51 16.70
N ASN A 109 7.12 12.60 16.83
CA ASN A 109 8.29 12.87 15.98
C ASN A 109 9.38 11.80 16.10
N GLU A 110 9.49 11.21 17.28
CA GLU A 110 10.36 10.06 17.56
C GLU A 110 9.98 8.80 16.73
N PHE A 111 8.81 8.79 16.09
CA PHE A 111 8.31 7.75 15.19
C PHE A 111 8.32 8.20 13.71
N ASP A 112 9.13 9.19 13.32
CA ASP A 112 9.36 9.47 11.90
C ASP A 112 9.93 8.24 11.17
N TYR A 113 9.44 7.96 9.96
CA TYR A 113 9.78 6.76 9.22
C TYR A 113 9.93 7.02 7.72
N HIS A 114 10.94 6.40 7.13
CA HIS A 114 11.33 6.61 5.75
C HIS A 114 10.21 6.40 4.73
N ILE A 115 9.24 5.50 5.00
CA ILE A 115 8.11 5.22 4.09
C ILE A 115 7.23 6.45 3.86
N ASP A 116 7.22 7.40 4.79
CA ASP A 116 6.40 8.61 4.71
C ASP A 116 6.75 9.44 3.46
N LYS A 117 8.03 9.40 3.06
CA LYS A 117 8.56 10.01 1.82
C LYS A 117 7.98 9.41 0.55
N GLU A 118 7.49 8.18 0.59
CA GLU A 118 6.79 7.52 -0.52
C GLU A 118 5.28 7.76 -0.46
N PHE A 119 4.70 7.69 0.73
CA PHE A 119 3.26 7.79 0.92
C PHE A 119 2.70 9.17 0.58
N ILE A 120 3.40 10.25 0.94
CA ILE A 120 3.00 11.62 0.61
C ILE A 120 2.89 11.85 -0.92
N PRO A 121 3.93 11.61 -1.75
CA PRO A 121 3.84 11.86 -3.18
C PRO A 121 2.86 10.93 -3.88
N VAL A 122 2.76 9.66 -3.47
CA VAL A 122 1.79 8.75 -4.09
C VAL A 122 0.36 9.16 -3.73
N ALA A 123 0.08 9.51 -2.47
CA ALA A 123 -1.24 10.03 -2.08
C ALA A 123 -1.62 11.29 -2.87
N PHE A 124 -0.65 12.18 -3.11
CA PHE A 124 -0.84 13.33 -3.98
C PHE A 124 -1.23 12.92 -5.41
N LEU A 125 -0.48 11.99 -6.01
CA LEU A 125 -0.75 11.49 -7.37
C LEU A 125 -2.13 10.82 -7.48
N LEU A 126 -2.51 10.01 -6.49
CA LEU A 126 -3.80 9.30 -6.46
C LEU A 126 -5.00 10.24 -6.55
N MET A 127 -4.89 11.49 -6.07
CA MET A 127 -5.96 12.48 -6.24
C MET A 127 -6.30 12.67 -7.72
N PHE A 128 -5.29 12.71 -8.60
CA PHE A 128 -5.45 13.08 -10.01
C PHE A 128 -5.54 11.88 -10.96
N MET A 129 -5.07 10.70 -10.55
CA MET A 129 -5.07 9.50 -11.39
C MET A 129 -6.48 8.88 -11.50
N PRO A 130 -6.90 8.39 -12.68
CA PRO A 130 -8.18 7.73 -12.91
C PRO A 130 -8.18 6.27 -12.42
N ILE A 131 -7.88 6.05 -11.13
CA ILE A 131 -7.69 4.75 -10.49
C ILE A 131 -8.97 3.91 -10.34
N SER A 132 -10.15 4.49 -10.57
CA SER A 132 -11.45 3.81 -10.45
C SER A 132 -12.01 3.27 -11.77
N ARG A 133 -11.28 3.36 -12.90
CA ARG A 133 -11.80 2.93 -14.22
C ARG A 133 -11.98 1.41 -14.39
N ARG A 134 -11.36 0.60 -13.54
CA ARG A 134 -11.54 -0.86 -13.48
C ARG A 134 -11.59 -1.34 -12.03
N LEU A 135 -12.22 -2.50 -11.85
CA LEU A 135 -12.31 -3.23 -10.58
C LEU A 135 -12.73 -2.33 -9.41
N SER A 136 -13.74 -1.48 -9.59
CA SER A 136 -14.18 -0.49 -8.60
C SER A 136 -15.70 -0.51 -8.42
N PHE A 137 -16.19 -0.10 -7.25
CA PHE A 137 -17.62 0.11 -7.04
C PHE A 137 -18.14 1.36 -7.73
N ASP A 138 -17.35 2.43 -7.85
CA ASP A 138 -17.70 3.64 -8.59
C ASP A 138 -18.11 3.32 -10.03
N ARG A 139 -17.35 2.43 -10.70
CA ARG A 139 -17.68 1.99 -12.05
C ARG A 139 -18.96 1.17 -12.11
N LEU A 140 -19.23 0.35 -11.10
CA LEU A 140 -20.48 -0.42 -11.01
C LEU A 140 -21.67 0.54 -10.81
N ILE A 141 -21.53 1.51 -9.91
CA ILE A 141 -22.53 2.55 -9.65
C ILE A 141 -22.80 3.36 -10.92
N GLU A 142 -21.75 3.78 -11.64
CA GLU A 142 -21.88 4.50 -12.91
C GLU A 142 -22.58 3.65 -13.97
N LYS A 143 -22.21 2.37 -14.08
CA LYS A 143 -22.86 1.42 -14.98
C LYS A 143 -24.35 1.24 -14.66
N ILE A 144 -24.72 1.07 -13.40
CA ILE A 144 -26.12 0.91 -12.97
C ILE A 144 -26.92 2.20 -13.18
N LYS A 145 -26.31 3.36 -12.88
CA LYS A 145 -26.97 4.66 -12.93
C LYS A 145 -27.34 5.08 -14.36
N TYR A 146 -26.50 4.77 -15.34
CA TYR A 146 -26.70 5.17 -16.74
C TYR A 146 -27.15 4.02 -17.65
N SER A 147 -27.36 2.80 -17.13
CA SER A 147 -28.00 1.72 -17.89
C SER A 147 -29.50 1.73 -17.68
N ASN A 148 -30.25 1.43 -18.74
CA ASN A 148 -31.69 1.26 -18.71
C ASN A 148 -32.10 -0.07 -19.37
N THR A 149 -33.41 -0.32 -19.47
CA THR A 149 -33.96 -1.53 -20.08
C THR A 149 -33.66 -1.65 -21.58
N LYS A 150 -33.39 -0.52 -22.27
CA LYS A 150 -33.13 -0.47 -23.72
C LYS A 150 -31.64 -0.51 -24.06
N GLN A 151 -30.80 0.05 -23.22
CA GLN A 151 -29.38 0.23 -23.46
C GLN A 151 -28.56 0.05 -22.19
N GLU A 152 -27.55 -0.81 -22.29
CA GLU A 152 -26.55 -0.98 -21.24
C GLU A 152 -25.39 0.00 -21.44
N TYR A 153 -25.14 0.84 -20.43
CA TYR A 153 -24.00 1.74 -20.41
C TYR A 153 -22.73 0.98 -20.04
N ASN A 154 -21.65 1.19 -20.81
CA ASN A 154 -20.35 0.58 -20.54
C ASN A 154 -19.30 1.67 -20.27
N PRO A 155 -19.00 1.97 -19.00
CA PRO A 155 -17.99 2.96 -18.64
C PRO A 155 -16.64 2.67 -19.29
N LYS A 156 -15.94 3.74 -19.69
CA LYS A 156 -14.61 3.67 -20.28
C LYS A 156 -13.64 2.95 -19.35
N THR A 157 -12.85 2.05 -19.93
CA THR A 157 -11.92 1.21 -19.17
C THR A 157 -10.44 1.49 -19.46
N THR A 158 -10.19 2.44 -20.35
CA THR A 158 -8.86 2.92 -20.70
C THR A 158 -8.51 4.18 -19.92
N VAL A 159 -7.22 4.41 -19.76
CA VAL A 159 -6.61 5.55 -19.09
C VAL A 159 -5.46 6.06 -19.94
N SER A 160 -5.04 7.31 -19.70
CA SER A 160 -3.84 7.85 -20.33
C SER A 160 -2.59 7.04 -19.94
N SER A 161 -1.72 6.76 -20.92
CA SER A 161 -0.43 6.09 -20.70
C SER A 161 0.49 6.86 -19.76
N LEU A 162 0.29 8.18 -19.65
CA LEU A 162 1.06 9.07 -18.77
C LEU A 162 0.99 8.63 -17.30
N ASN A 163 -0.13 8.06 -16.85
CA ASN A 163 -0.29 7.56 -15.48
C ASN A 163 0.77 6.50 -15.14
N TYR A 164 1.06 5.59 -16.06
CA TYR A 164 2.07 4.55 -15.86
C TYR A 164 3.49 5.11 -15.91
N ILE A 165 3.73 6.09 -16.79
CA ILE A 165 5.01 6.77 -16.92
C ILE A 165 5.36 7.53 -15.64
N ILE A 166 4.39 8.20 -15.02
CA ILE A 166 4.59 8.90 -13.74
C ILE A 166 5.01 7.92 -12.64
N LEU A 167 4.41 6.73 -12.54
CA LEU A 167 4.82 5.71 -11.58
C LEU A 167 6.28 5.24 -11.81
N ILE A 168 6.67 5.06 -13.07
CA ILE A 168 8.06 4.71 -13.44
C ILE A 168 9.03 5.83 -13.01
N ILE A 169 8.68 7.09 -13.28
CA ILE A 169 9.51 8.24 -12.90
C ILE A 169 9.62 8.34 -11.38
N ALA A 170 8.51 8.21 -10.65
CA ALA A 170 8.49 8.27 -9.19
C ALA A 170 9.44 7.23 -8.58
N ALA A 171 9.34 5.96 -8.99
CA ALA A 171 10.26 4.92 -8.55
C ALA A 171 11.72 5.23 -8.95
N GLY A 172 11.93 5.71 -10.18
CA GLY A 172 13.25 6.05 -10.70
C GLY A 172 13.95 7.18 -9.94
N LEU A 173 13.22 8.22 -9.54
CA LEU A 173 13.77 9.35 -8.79
C LEU A 173 14.24 8.93 -7.39
N ILE A 174 13.47 8.09 -6.70
CA ILE A 174 13.85 7.54 -5.38
C ILE A 174 15.17 6.75 -5.48
N TYR A 175 15.28 5.85 -6.48
CA TYR A 175 16.49 5.06 -6.67
C TYR A 175 17.69 5.90 -7.09
N PHE A 176 17.48 6.86 -7.98
CA PHE A 176 18.56 7.68 -8.52
C PHE A 176 19.18 8.56 -7.44
N ASP A 177 18.37 9.15 -6.57
CA ASP A 177 18.86 9.92 -5.42
C ASP A 177 19.70 9.07 -4.45
N SER A 178 19.24 7.85 -4.14
CA SER A 178 19.90 6.94 -3.21
C SER A 178 21.35 6.60 -3.64
N ILE A 179 21.62 6.54 -4.94
CA ILE A 179 22.94 6.21 -5.48
C ILE A 179 24.02 7.24 -5.10
N PHE A 180 23.69 8.52 -5.00
CA PHE A 180 24.66 9.55 -4.62
C PHE A 180 25.11 9.45 -3.16
N TYR A 181 24.40 8.68 -2.34
CA TYR A 181 24.87 8.30 -1.01
C TYR A 181 25.70 7.02 -1.08
N LYS A 182 25.19 5.99 -1.77
CA LYS A 182 25.82 4.66 -1.79
C LYS A 182 27.15 4.60 -2.54
N LEU A 183 27.36 5.43 -3.55
CA LEU A 183 28.64 5.51 -4.27
C LEU A 183 29.79 6.06 -3.43
N TYR A 184 29.49 6.64 -2.26
CA TYR A 184 30.49 7.09 -1.29
C TYR A 184 30.63 6.16 -0.08
N SER A 185 29.90 5.03 -0.06
CA SER A 185 29.90 4.09 1.06
C SER A 185 30.88 2.93 0.82
N PRO A 186 31.92 2.76 1.66
CA PRO A 186 32.80 1.61 1.58
C PRO A 186 32.05 0.27 1.67
N MET A 187 31.02 0.17 2.52
CA MET A 187 30.17 -1.01 2.64
C MET A 187 29.48 -1.36 1.32
N TRP A 188 28.85 -0.38 0.65
CA TRP A 188 28.20 -0.62 -0.64
C TRP A 188 29.20 -0.91 -1.75
N LEU A 189 30.32 -0.18 -1.81
CA LEU A 189 31.39 -0.42 -2.79
C LEU A 189 32.06 -1.79 -2.62
N GLY A 190 32.09 -2.33 -1.40
CA GLY A 190 32.53 -3.69 -1.10
C GLY A 190 31.49 -4.79 -1.39
N GLY A 191 30.29 -4.44 -1.85
CA GLY A 191 29.18 -5.37 -2.10
C GLY A 191 28.47 -5.85 -0.83
N LEU A 192 28.74 -5.25 0.33
CA LEU A 192 28.25 -5.70 1.65
C LEU A 192 27.00 -4.95 2.12
N GLY A 193 26.48 -3.98 1.35
CA GLY A 193 25.34 -3.15 1.75
C GLY A 193 24.02 -3.91 1.97
N VAL A 194 23.87 -5.09 1.37
CA VAL A 194 22.77 -6.03 1.67
C VAL A 194 23.11 -6.92 2.86
N TRP A 195 24.36 -7.35 2.94
CA TRP A 195 24.85 -8.35 3.89
C TRP A 195 24.85 -7.86 5.33
N LEU A 196 25.53 -6.74 5.59
CA LEU A 196 25.82 -6.27 6.93
C LEU A 196 24.53 -6.02 7.72
N PRO A 197 23.57 -5.19 7.23
CA PRO A 197 22.32 -5.00 7.96
C PRO A 197 21.55 -6.30 8.14
N ALA A 198 21.53 -7.18 7.15
CA ALA A 198 20.84 -8.47 7.25
C ALA A 198 21.56 -9.48 8.15
N SER A 199 22.78 -9.18 8.61
CA SER A 199 23.57 -10.05 9.50
C SER A 199 23.57 -9.58 10.94
N LEU A 200 22.91 -8.46 11.26
CA LEU A 200 22.76 -7.95 12.62
C LEU A 200 21.44 -8.46 13.22
N PRO A 201 21.46 -9.13 14.39
CA PRO A 201 20.25 -9.70 15.00
C PRO A 201 19.11 -8.69 15.17
N TRP A 202 19.37 -7.53 15.78
CA TRP A 202 18.37 -6.49 16.05
C TRP A 202 17.76 -5.88 14.77
N ALA A 203 18.46 -5.98 13.64
CA ALA A 203 18.00 -5.41 12.37
C ALA A 203 17.12 -6.38 11.59
N THR A 204 16.96 -7.63 12.04
CA THR A 204 16.29 -8.70 11.30
C THR A 204 15.21 -9.38 12.13
N TRP A 205 14.21 -9.95 11.47
CA TRP A 205 13.13 -10.70 12.12
C TRP A 205 13.06 -12.18 11.70
N LEU A 206 13.90 -12.59 10.73
CA LEU A 206 14.02 -13.96 10.24
C LEU A 206 15.50 -14.34 10.14
N ASP A 207 15.81 -15.62 10.40
CA ASP A 207 17.14 -16.17 10.18
C ASP A 207 17.33 -16.52 8.69
N LEU A 208 18.04 -15.65 7.97
CA LEU A 208 18.40 -15.84 6.56
C LEU A 208 19.83 -16.34 6.35
N SER A 209 20.45 -16.95 7.37
CA SER A 209 21.85 -17.37 7.32
C SER A 209 22.19 -18.27 6.13
N PHE A 210 21.24 -19.06 5.61
CA PHE A 210 21.45 -19.89 4.42
C PHE A 210 21.83 -19.09 3.17
N ILE A 211 21.34 -17.84 3.04
CA ILE A 211 21.72 -16.89 1.98
C ILE A 211 22.93 -16.08 2.42
N LEU A 212 22.93 -15.56 3.64
CA LEU A 212 23.97 -14.65 4.15
C LEU A 212 25.36 -15.31 4.19
N ASN A 213 25.39 -16.64 4.34
CA ASN A 213 26.62 -17.43 4.35
C ASN A 213 27.19 -17.73 2.95
N GLN A 214 26.58 -17.20 1.88
CA GLN A 214 27.07 -17.33 0.50
C GLN A 214 27.73 -16.03 0.06
N GLU A 215 29.03 -15.85 0.35
CA GLU A 215 29.76 -14.59 0.10
C GLU A 215 29.58 -14.04 -1.32
N HIS A 216 29.82 -14.88 -2.33
CA HIS A 216 29.71 -14.48 -3.73
C HIS A 216 28.31 -14.04 -4.12
N LEU A 217 27.28 -14.76 -3.65
CA LEU A 217 25.88 -14.43 -3.91
C LEU A 217 25.53 -13.07 -3.29
N ILE A 218 25.95 -12.85 -2.04
CA ILE A 218 25.67 -11.63 -1.30
C ILE A 218 26.36 -10.41 -1.93
N LYS A 219 27.65 -10.53 -2.28
CA LYS A 219 28.36 -9.49 -3.02
C LYS A 219 27.68 -9.20 -4.36
N PHE A 220 27.27 -10.25 -5.08
CA PHE A 220 26.49 -10.10 -6.30
C PHE A 220 25.18 -9.34 -6.07
N LEU A 221 24.41 -9.64 -5.02
CA LEU A 221 23.18 -8.91 -4.68
C LEU A 221 23.43 -7.45 -4.31
N GLY A 222 24.53 -7.17 -3.58
CA GLY A 222 24.98 -5.81 -3.28
C GLY A 222 25.27 -5.01 -4.54
N TYR A 223 26.09 -5.54 -5.46
CA TYR A 223 26.39 -4.90 -6.73
C TYR A 223 25.20 -4.84 -7.68
N LEU A 224 24.33 -5.86 -7.69
CA LEU A 224 23.09 -5.86 -8.44
C LEU A 224 22.18 -4.71 -8.01
N THR A 225 22.10 -4.44 -6.71
CA THR A 225 21.34 -3.29 -6.17
C THR A 225 21.89 -1.97 -6.67
N LEU A 226 23.22 -1.78 -6.64
CA LEU A 226 23.86 -0.56 -7.17
C LEU A 226 23.63 -0.41 -8.67
N PHE A 227 23.89 -1.47 -9.44
CA PHE A 227 23.66 -1.49 -10.88
C PHE A 227 22.20 -1.16 -11.20
N PHE A 228 21.26 -1.79 -10.50
CA PHE A 228 19.83 -1.56 -10.65
C PHE A 228 19.48 -0.09 -10.45
N GLN A 229 19.87 0.50 -9.32
CA GLN A 229 19.49 1.87 -8.97
C GLN A 229 20.13 2.92 -9.91
N ILE A 230 21.38 2.70 -10.36
CA ILE A 230 22.05 3.58 -11.33
C ILE A 230 21.35 3.55 -12.69
N THR A 231 21.00 2.35 -13.16
CA THR A 231 20.61 2.14 -14.56
C THR A 231 19.10 2.23 -14.78
N TYR A 232 18.28 2.06 -13.73
CA TYR A 232 16.82 1.99 -13.82
C TYR A 232 16.22 3.15 -14.63
N ILE A 233 16.51 4.39 -14.25
CA ILE A 233 15.89 5.58 -14.86
C ILE A 233 16.22 5.74 -16.36
N PHE A 234 17.33 5.15 -16.82
CA PHE A 234 17.77 5.24 -18.21
C PHE A 234 17.25 4.09 -19.07
N PHE A 235 17.16 2.87 -18.52
CA PHE A 235 16.91 1.67 -19.32
C PHE A 235 15.53 1.01 -19.11
N VAL A 236 14.76 1.41 -18.09
CA VAL A 236 13.41 0.86 -17.85
C VAL A 236 12.43 1.08 -19.01
N TRP A 237 12.72 2.05 -19.88
CA TRP A 237 11.91 2.38 -21.05
C TRP A 237 11.96 1.30 -22.16
N PHE A 238 13.04 0.51 -22.21
CA PHE A 238 13.21 -0.55 -23.21
C PHE A 238 12.48 -1.82 -22.80
N LYS A 239 11.69 -2.41 -23.70
CA LYS A 239 10.82 -3.56 -23.40
C LYS A 239 11.56 -4.75 -22.77
N LYS A 240 12.76 -5.10 -23.27
CA LYS A 240 13.56 -6.22 -22.75
C LYS A 240 14.07 -5.94 -21.34
N PHE A 241 14.64 -4.76 -21.12
CA PHE A 241 15.16 -4.36 -19.81
C PHE A 241 14.06 -4.12 -18.78
N LYS A 242 12.88 -3.66 -19.21
CA LYS A 242 11.72 -3.48 -18.31
C LYS A 242 11.38 -4.76 -17.54
N VAL A 243 11.39 -5.92 -18.21
CA VAL A 243 11.10 -7.21 -17.55
C VAL A 243 12.17 -7.50 -16.48
N PHE A 244 13.45 -7.29 -16.81
CA PHE A 244 14.54 -7.41 -15.85
C PHE A 244 14.33 -6.49 -14.62
N TYR A 245 14.03 -5.21 -14.83
CA TYR A 245 13.82 -4.27 -13.71
C TYR A 245 12.58 -4.60 -12.87
N LEU A 246 11.52 -5.15 -13.48
CA LEU A 246 10.35 -5.60 -12.74
C LEU A 246 10.69 -6.82 -11.86
N LEU A 247 11.39 -7.82 -12.40
CA LEU A 247 11.77 -9.02 -11.65
C LEU A 247 12.76 -8.71 -10.52
N VAL A 248 13.81 -7.95 -10.82
CA VAL A 248 14.81 -7.56 -9.81
C VAL A 248 14.20 -6.61 -8.78
N GLY A 249 13.39 -5.64 -9.23
CA GLY A 249 12.72 -4.69 -8.33
C GLY A 249 11.78 -5.39 -7.35
N ILE A 250 10.87 -6.25 -7.84
CA ILE A 250 9.97 -7.02 -6.98
C ILE A 250 10.77 -7.98 -6.07
N GLY A 251 11.75 -8.70 -6.63
CA GLY A 251 12.56 -9.65 -5.87
C GLY A 251 13.35 -9.00 -4.73
N LEU A 252 13.97 -7.83 -4.98
CA LEU A 252 14.71 -7.08 -3.97
C LEU A 252 13.79 -6.63 -2.83
N HIS A 253 12.59 -6.13 -3.14
CA HIS A 253 11.67 -5.65 -2.11
C HIS A 253 11.01 -6.81 -1.34
N ILE A 254 10.70 -7.94 -1.98
CA ILE A 254 10.31 -9.15 -1.25
C ILE A 254 11.45 -9.59 -0.32
N GLY A 255 12.70 -9.54 -0.79
CA GLY A 255 13.88 -9.81 0.05
C GLY A 255 13.96 -8.87 1.26
N ILE A 256 13.69 -7.57 1.08
CA ILE A 256 13.62 -6.60 2.18
C ILE A 256 12.50 -6.97 3.16
N ALA A 257 11.30 -7.28 2.67
CA ALA A 257 10.18 -7.68 3.52
C ALA A 257 10.50 -8.93 4.34
N LEU A 258 11.30 -9.87 3.81
CA LEU A 258 11.68 -11.08 4.54
C LEU A 258 12.85 -10.83 5.50
N ALA A 259 13.83 -10.01 5.13
CA ALA A 259 15.02 -9.81 5.95
C ALA A 259 14.77 -8.85 7.12
N PHE A 260 14.12 -7.73 6.84
CA PHE A 260 14.04 -6.59 7.75
C PHE A 260 12.61 -6.39 8.25
N PRO A 261 12.43 -5.90 9.48
CA PRO A 261 11.11 -5.66 10.07
C PRO A 261 10.44 -4.38 9.50
N ILE A 262 10.61 -4.09 8.21
CA ILE A 262 10.02 -2.96 7.47
C ILE A 262 9.12 -3.43 6.31
N PRO A 263 8.14 -4.30 6.56
CA PRO A 263 7.37 -4.96 5.50
C PRO A 263 6.55 -3.96 4.66
N TRP A 264 6.00 -2.91 5.27
CA TRP A 264 5.13 -1.97 4.56
C TRP A 264 5.90 -1.15 3.53
N PHE A 265 7.13 -0.75 3.83
CA PHE A 265 8.00 -0.06 2.86
C PHE A 265 8.28 -0.96 1.65
N ALA A 266 8.66 -2.21 1.91
CA ALA A 266 8.90 -3.18 0.85
C ALA A 266 7.65 -3.43 -0.02
N LEU A 267 6.49 -3.65 0.61
CA LEU A 267 5.24 -3.96 -0.09
C LEU A 267 4.67 -2.75 -0.85
N ALA A 268 4.92 -1.52 -0.38
CA ALA A 268 4.54 -0.30 -1.10
C ALA A 268 5.28 -0.18 -2.43
N MET A 269 6.59 -0.44 -2.42
CA MET A 269 7.41 -0.50 -3.62
C MET A 269 6.99 -1.65 -4.56
N VAL A 270 6.63 -2.82 -4.02
CA VAL A 270 6.04 -3.91 -4.83
C VAL A 270 4.72 -3.47 -5.47
N ALA A 271 3.87 -2.74 -4.75
CA ALA A 271 2.64 -2.20 -5.30
C ALA A 271 2.91 -1.22 -6.45
N LEU A 272 3.91 -0.34 -6.34
CA LEU A 272 4.35 0.52 -7.45
C LEU A 272 4.73 -0.32 -8.69
N TYR A 273 5.48 -1.40 -8.51
CA TYR A 273 5.82 -2.31 -9.62
C TYR A 273 4.60 -2.99 -10.25
N ILE A 274 3.58 -3.36 -9.45
CA ILE A 274 2.30 -3.86 -9.97
C ILE A 274 1.64 -2.82 -10.88
N GLY A 275 1.75 -1.53 -10.55
CA GLY A 275 1.29 -0.45 -11.44
C GLY A 275 2.09 -0.32 -12.73
N ILE A 276 3.38 -0.68 -12.72
CA ILE A 276 4.30 -0.55 -13.87
C ILE A 276 4.19 -1.74 -14.84
N ILE A 277 3.77 -2.91 -14.38
CA ILE A 277 3.56 -4.09 -15.22
C ILE A 277 2.51 -3.77 -16.30
N PRO A 278 2.77 -4.05 -17.59
CA PRO A 278 1.84 -3.73 -18.66
C PRO A 278 0.48 -4.41 -18.48
N SER A 279 -0.61 -3.68 -18.72
CA SER A 279 -1.98 -4.22 -18.61
C SER A 279 -2.23 -5.45 -19.50
N SER A 280 -1.50 -5.64 -20.60
CA SER A 280 -1.59 -6.84 -21.44
C SER A 280 -1.16 -8.11 -20.71
N PHE A 281 -0.18 -8.01 -19.80
CA PHE A 281 0.25 -9.14 -18.97
C PHE A 281 -0.91 -9.61 -18.07
N TYR A 282 -1.57 -8.67 -17.39
CA TYR A 282 -2.71 -8.97 -16.53
C TYR A 282 -3.90 -9.50 -17.30
N SER A 283 -4.21 -8.95 -18.48
CA SER A 283 -5.27 -9.48 -19.33
C SER A 283 -4.98 -10.93 -19.75
N ASN A 284 -3.76 -11.24 -20.17
CA ASN A 284 -3.37 -12.59 -20.55
C ASN A 284 -3.43 -13.56 -19.36
N LEU A 285 -2.99 -13.13 -18.18
CA LEU A 285 -3.07 -13.92 -16.95
C LEU A 285 -4.53 -14.16 -16.55
N TYR A 286 -5.36 -13.12 -16.60
CA TYR A 286 -6.79 -13.19 -16.34
C TYR A 286 -7.47 -14.18 -17.28
N GLU A 287 -7.18 -14.13 -18.58
CA GLU A 287 -7.72 -15.10 -19.52
C GLU A 287 -7.30 -16.54 -19.18
N LYS A 288 -6.04 -16.77 -18.81
CA LYS A 288 -5.59 -18.12 -18.41
C LYS A 288 -6.26 -18.64 -17.14
N ILE A 289 -6.47 -17.78 -16.14
CA ILE A 289 -7.02 -18.16 -14.83
C ILE A 289 -8.55 -18.27 -14.87
N PHE A 290 -9.22 -17.27 -15.45
CA PHE A 290 -10.67 -17.09 -15.32
C PHE A 290 -11.47 -17.42 -16.58
N LYS A 291 -10.87 -17.33 -17.78
CA LYS A 291 -11.57 -17.70 -19.02
C LYS A 291 -11.60 -19.22 -19.14
N SER A 292 -12.55 -19.82 -18.45
CA SER A 292 -12.89 -21.23 -18.60
C SER A 292 -13.19 -21.51 -20.08
N LYS A 293 -12.51 -22.49 -20.68
CA LYS A 293 -12.92 -23.05 -21.99
C LYS A 293 -14.24 -23.83 -21.90
N LYS A 294 -14.80 -24.03 -20.69
CA LYS A 294 -16.05 -24.74 -20.47
C LYS A 294 -17.24 -23.81 -20.71
N LYS A 295 -18.28 -24.34 -21.35
CA LYS A 295 -19.55 -23.65 -21.56
C LYS A 295 -20.13 -23.15 -20.23
N PRO A 296 -20.93 -22.05 -20.24
CA PRO A 296 -21.65 -21.58 -19.06
C PRO A 296 -22.35 -22.76 -18.37
N THR A 297 -22.39 -22.73 -17.03
CA THR A 297 -22.95 -23.84 -16.23
C THR A 297 -24.37 -23.61 -15.75
N LEU A 298 -24.89 -22.41 -15.99
CA LEU A 298 -26.22 -21.96 -15.61
C LEU A 298 -26.70 -20.96 -16.65
N LYS A 299 -27.86 -21.21 -17.26
CA LYS A 299 -28.60 -20.23 -18.06
C LYS A 299 -29.58 -19.53 -17.15
N PHE A 300 -29.50 -18.22 -17.04
CA PHE A 300 -30.37 -17.40 -16.21
C PHE A 300 -31.26 -16.54 -17.10
N TYR A 301 -32.57 -16.76 -16.98
CA TYR A 301 -33.60 -16.06 -17.74
C TYR A 301 -34.13 -14.90 -16.88
N PHE A 302 -33.94 -13.69 -17.38
CA PHE A 302 -34.36 -12.46 -16.70
C PHE A 302 -35.38 -11.70 -17.54
N ASP A 303 -36.18 -10.87 -16.87
CA ASP A 303 -37.12 -9.97 -17.52
C ASP A 303 -36.37 -8.73 -18.04
N GLU A 304 -36.28 -8.60 -19.36
CA GLU A 304 -35.61 -7.50 -20.06
C GLU A 304 -36.34 -6.15 -19.91
N ASN A 305 -37.66 -6.18 -19.68
CA ASN A 305 -38.46 -4.97 -19.52
C ASN A 305 -38.54 -4.51 -18.06
N CYS A 306 -38.03 -5.29 -17.10
CA CYS A 306 -38.02 -4.91 -15.70
C CYS A 306 -36.72 -4.20 -15.31
N PRO A 307 -36.74 -2.92 -14.88
CA PRO A 307 -35.53 -2.20 -14.50
C PRO A 307 -34.79 -2.83 -13.31
N LEU A 308 -35.53 -3.37 -12.32
CA LEU A 308 -34.94 -4.07 -11.17
C LEU A 308 -34.19 -5.34 -11.62
N CYS A 309 -34.79 -6.14 -12.50
CA CYS A 309 -34.16 -7.35 -13.05
C CYS A 309 -32.89 -7.02 -13.84
N ASN A 310 -32.90 -5.97 -14.66
CA ASN A 310 -31.72 -5.51 -15.40
C ASN A 310 -30.60 -5.03 -14.47
N ARG A 311 -30.92 -4.27 -13.40
CA ARG A 311 -29.91 -3.83 -12.42
C ARG A 311 -29.29 -5.01 -11.69
N LEU A 312 -30.09 -5.98 -11.26
CA LEU A 312 -29.59 -7.22 -10.64
C LEU A 312 -28.72 -8.02 -11.62
N ARG A 313 -29.14 -8.17 -12.88
CA ARG A 313 -28.34 -8.78 -13.95
C ARG A 313 -26.97 -8.11 -14.05
N ILE A 314 -26.94 -6.78 -14.17
CA ILE A 314 -25.70 -6.00 -14.29
C ILE A 314 -24.77 -6.24 -13.09
N ILE A 315 -25.31 -6.26 -11.86
CA ILE A 315 -24.52 -6.53 -10.65
C ILE A 315 -23.91 -7.93 -10.68
N VAL A 316 -24.73 -8.96 -10.94
CA VAL A 316 -24.25 -10.35 -10.98
C VAL A 316 -23.22 -10.52 -12.09
N GLN A 317 -23.51 -10.01 -13.29
CA GLN A 317 -22.59 -10.06 -14.44
C GLN A 317 -21.28 -9.32 -14.17
N TYR A 318 -21.30 -8.24 -13.41
CA TYR A 318 -20.08 -7.50 -13.03
C TYR A 318 -19.12 -8.35 -12.19
N PHE A 319 -19.66 -9.24 -11.34
CA PHE A 319 -18.86 -10.11 -10.48
C PHE A 319 -18.66 -11.53 -11.04
N ASP A 320 -19.39 -11.93 -12.09
CA ASP A 320 -19.21 -13.20 -12.80
C ASP A 320 -17.98 -13.19 -13.74
N ASN A 321 -16.80 -13.02 -13.14
CA ASN A 321 -15.51 -12.94 -13.85
C ASN A 321 -15.24 -14.19 -14.73
N SER A 322 -15.70 -15.36 -14.28
CA SER A 322 -15.49 -16.64 -14.98
C SER A 322 -16.52 -16.94 -16.07
N ARG A 323 -17.52 -16.07 -16.26
CA ARG A 323 -18.64 -16.28 -17.20
C ARG A 323 -19.34 -17.61 -16.97
N ASN A 324 -19.58 -17.94 -15.70
CA ASN A 324 -20.25 -19.19 -15.31
C ASN A 324 -21.75 -19.15 -15.62
N ILE A 325 -22.31 -17.95 -15.78
CA ILE A 325 -23.73 -17.71 -16.01
C ILE A 325 -23.93 -17.10 -17.41
N GLU A 326 -24.85 -17.68 -18.16
CA GLU A 326 -25.35 -17.11 -19.42
C GLU A 326 -26.65 -16.34 -19.12
N PHE A 327 -26.67 -15.05 -19.39
CA PHE A 327 -27.83 -14.19 -19.14
C PHE A 327 -28.68 -14.08 -20.40
N LEU A 328 -29.93 -14.54 -20.35
CA LEU A 328 -30.84 -14.63 -21.49
C LEU A 328 -32.14 -13.85 -21.22
N SER A 329 -32.66 -13.16 -22.24
CA SER A 329 -33.95 -12.48 -22.17
C SER A 329 -35.08 -13.50 -22.16
N THR A 330 -35.97 -13.43 -21.17
CA THR A 330 -37.11 -14.36 -21.06
C THR A 330 -38.03 -14.23 -22.27
N GLN A 331 -38.27 -12.98 -22.70
CA GLN A 331 -39.12 -12.66 -23.84
C GLN A 331 -38.60 -13.25 -25.15
N GLN A 332 -37.29 -13.22 -25.36
CA GLN A 332 -36.67 -13.58 -26.65
C GLN A 332 -36.15 -15.03 -26.70
N GLU A 333 -35.75 -15.60 -25.56
CA GLU A 333 -34.98 -16.85 -25.54
C GLU A 333 -35.68 -17.99 -24.80
N ALA A 334 -36.70 -17.73 -23.97
CA ALA A 334 -37.34 -18.79 -23.20
C ALA A 334 -38.08 -19.81 -24.09
N HIS A 335 -38.76 -19.34 -25.14
CA HIS A 335 -39.49 -20.20 -26.08
C HIS A 335 -38.58 -21.10 -26.94
N LYS A 336 -37.29 -20.74 -27.07
CA LYS A 336 -36.28 -21.53 -27.80
C LYS A 336 -35.72 -22.68 -26.97
N ASN A 337 -35.98 -22.69 -25.66
CA ASN A 337 -35.52 -23.76 -24.77
C ASN A 337 -36.62 -24.81 -24.61
N ASP A 338 -36.31 -26.07 -24.95
CA ASP A 338 -37.25 -27.19 -24.87
C ASP A 338 -37.87 -27.40 -23.48
N LEU A 339 -37.18 -26.99 -22.42
CA LEU A 339 -37.64 -27.12 -21.02
C LEU A 339 -38.58 -25.99 -20.58
N LEU A 340 -38.55 -24.84 -21.27
CA LEU A 340 -39.33 -23.65 -20.89
C LEU A 340 -40.43 -23.32 -21.92
N LYS A 341 -40.35 -23.85 -23.15
CA LYS A 341 -41.29 -23.54 -24.25
C LYS A 341 -42.76 -23.81 -23.94
N ASN A 342 -43.05 -24.75 -23.04
CA ASN A 342 -44.42 -25.13 -22.67
C ASN A 342 -44.98 -24.28 -21.52
N ILE A 343 -44.18 -23.41 -20.90
CA ILE A 343 -44.63 -22.54 -19.81
C ILE A 343 -45.16 -21.23 -20.42
N PRO A 344 -46.38 -20.78 -20.07
CA PRO A 344 -46.91 -19.50 -20.55
C PRO A 344 -45.95 -18.34 -20.22
N LEU A 345 -45.75 -17.42 -21.18
CA LEU A 345 -44.83 -16.29 -21.02
C LEU A 345 -45.16 -15.46 -19.77
N GLN A 346 -46.43 -15.25 -19.47
CA GLN A 346 -46.84 -14.49 -18.27
C GLN A 346 -46.31 -15.14 -16.98
N GLN A 347 -46.42 -16.46 -16.87
CA GLN A 347 -45.90 -17.21 -15.72
C GLN A 347 -44.37 -17.15 -15.64
N LEU A 348 -43.69 -17.14 -16.79
CA LEU A 348 -42.24 -16.95 -16.87
C LEU A 348 -41.79 -15.54 -16.44
N LEU A 349 -42.63 -14.52 -16.61
CA LEU A 349 -42.35 -13.14 -16.17
C LEU A 349 -42.68 -12.93 -14.68
N ASP A 350 -43.68 -13.65 -14.15
CA ASP A 350 -44.06 -13.58 -12.74
C ASP A 350 -42.97 -14.09 -11.79
N ASN A 351 -42.13 -15.02 -12.24
CA ASN A 351 -40.96 -15.51 -11.50
C ASN A 351 -39.65 -15.31 -12.28
N VAL A 352 -38.51 -15.62 -11.66
CA VAL A 352 -37.24 -15.76 -12.39
C VAL A 352 -36.91 -17.24 -12.56
N TYR A 353 -36.26 -17.59 -13.66
CA TYR A 353 -35.95 -18.98 -13.99
C TYR A 353 -34.48 -19.18 -14.32
N SER A 354 -33.97 -20.37 -14.03
CA SER A 354 -32.64 -20.77 -14.51
C SER A 354 -32.58 -22.26 -14.83
N VAL A 355 -31.75 -22.61 -15.80
CA VAL A 355 -31.51 -23.99 -16.24
C VAL A 355 -30.04 -24.33 -16.04
N ASP A 356 -29.75 -25.43 -15.34
CA ASP A 356 -28.37 -25.90 -15.19
C ASP A 356 -27.94 -26.84 -16.33
N ASN A 357 -26.67 -27.23 -16.34
CA ASN A 357 -26.13 -28.17 -17.35
C ASN A 357 -26.66 -29.61 -17.23
N LYS A 358 -27.42 -29.92 -16.18
CA LYS A 358 -28.09 -31.21 -15.98
C LYS A 358 -29.56 -31.15 -16.41
N ASN A 359 -29.97 -30.07 -17.07
CA ASN A 359 -31.35 -29.82 -17.50
C ASN A 359 -32.36 -29.69 -16.35
N ASN A 360 -31.91 -29.33 -15.14
CA ASN A 360 -32.81 -29.00 -14.05
C ASN A 360 -33.30 -27.56 -14.20
N VAL A 361 -34.62 -27.37 -14.07
CA VAL A 361 -35.25 -26.04 -14.04
C VAL A 361 -35.42 -25.60 -12.60
N PHE A 362 -34.88 -24.43 -12.27
CA PHE A 362 -35.08 -23.76 -10.98
C PHE A 362 -35.93 -22.51 -11.19
N SER A 363 -36.73 -22.16 -10.18
CA SER A 363 -37.58 -20.97 -10.21
C SER A 363 -37.51 -20.18 -8.90
N GLY A 364 -37.80 -18.88 -9.00
CA GLY A 364 -37.92 -17.98 -7.86
C GLY A 364 -36.63 -17.87 -7.03
N ILE A 365 -36.74 -18.05 -5.71
CA ILE A 365 -35.57 -17.97 -4.81
C ILE A 365 -34.48 -19.00 -5.16
N GLU A 366 -34.86 -20.17 -5.68
CA GLU A 366 -33.89 -21.23 -5.98
C GLU A 366 -32.96 -20.83 -7.12
N THR A 367 -33.48 -20.09 -8.09
CA THR A 367 -32.68 -19.47 -9.16
C THR A 367 -31.62 -18.53 -8.57
N TYR A 368 -32.00 -17.65 -7.64
CA TYR A 368 -31.03 -16.77 -6.98
C TYR A 368 -29.99 -17.55 -6.17
N VAL A 369 -30.38 -18.60 -5.45
CA VAL A 369 -29.44 -19.47 -4.75
C VAL A 369 -28.42 -20.07 -5.72
N LYS A 370 -28.86 -20.56 -6.90
CA LYS A 370 -27.94 -21.07 -7.92
C LYS A 370 -27.03 -19.98 -8.47
N VAL A 371 -27.57 -18.81 -8.80
CA VAL A 371 -26.80 -17.65 -9.30
C VAL A 371 -25.73 -17.21 -8.29
N LEU A 372 -26.12 -17.00 -7.03
CA LEU A 372 -25.20 -16.56 -5.96
C LEU A 372 -24.08 -17.59 -5.73
N ASN A 373 -24.39 -18.89 -5.82
CA ASN A 373 -23.38 -19.96 -5.71
C ASN A 373 -22.41 -20.05 -6.89
N LYS A 374 -22.73 -19.44 -8.05
CA LYS A 374 -21.86 -19.40 -9.23
C LYS A 374 -20.91 -18.19 -9.23
N VAL A 375 -21.21 -17.16 -8.44
CA VAL A 375 -20.41 -15.94 -8.31
C VAL A 375 -19.63 -15.98 -7.01
N TRP A 376 -18.30 -15.97 -7.08
CA TRP A 376 -17.43 -16.25 -5.92
C TRP A 376 -17.70 -15.33 -4.71
N ILE A 377 -17.88 -14.01 -4.93
CA ILE A 377 -18.11 -13.03 -3.86
C ILE A 377 -19.47 -13.21 -3.19
N PHE A 378 -20.46 -13.76 -3.91
CA PHE A 378 -21.81 -14.00 -3.40
C PHE A 378 -22.03 -15.44 -2.91
N LYS A 379 -21.06 -16.33 -3.14
CA LYS A 379 -21.14 -17.74 -2.75
C LYS A 379 -21.40 -17.94 -1.25
N PRO A 380 -20.80 -17.19 -0.30
CA PRO A 380 -21.15 -17.34 1.12
C PRO A 380 -22.64 -17.11 1.39
N ILE A 381 -23.24 -16.08 0.77
CA ILE A 381 -24.67 -15.79 0.88
C ILE A 381 -25.50 -16.92 0.23
N GLY A 382 -25.07 -17.39 -0.94
CA GLY A 382 -25.71 -18.53 -1.62
C GLY A 382 -25.67 -19.83 -0.81
N ILE A 383 -24.63 -20.05 0.01
CA ILE A 383 -24.52 -21.20 0.92
C ILE A 383 -25.48 -21.03 2.10
N LEU A 384 -25.53 -19.83 2.71
CA LEU A 384 -26.43 -19.54 3.83
C LEU A 384 -27.91 -19.77 3.45
N LEU A 385 -28.29 -19.47 2.21
CA LEU A 385 -29.65 -19.69 1.71
C LEU A 385 -30.03 -21.16 1.49
N TYR A 386 -29.11 -22.12 1.67
CA TYR A 386 -29.49 -23.54 1.77
C TYR A 386 -30.04 -23.92 3.15
N ILE A 387 -29.80 -23.11 4.18
CA ILE A 387 -30.32 -23.34 5.53
C ILE A 387 -31.85 -23.11 5.49
N PRO A 388 -32.70 -24.09 5.87
CA PRO A 388 -34.15 -24.03 5.68
C PRO A 388 -34.81 -22.77 6.26
N PHE A 389 -34.37 -22.33 7.44
CA PHE A 389 -34.87 -21.13 8.10
C PHE A 389 -34.56 -19.86 7.30
N ILE A 390 -33.31 -19.69 6.86
CA ILE A 390 -32.88 -18.53 6.06
C ILE A 390 -33.55 -18.57 4.68
N LYS A 391 -33.66 -19.76 4.08
CA LYS A 391 -34.38 -19.96 2.81
C LYS A 391 -35.84 -19.53 2.94
N SER A 392 -36.53 -19.87 4.03
CA SER A 392 -37.92 -19.47 4.26
C SER A 392 -38.07 -17.94 4.37
N ILE A 393 -37.15 -17.26 5.06
CA ILE A 393 -37.14 -15.80 5.14
C ILE A 393 -36.90 -15.21 3.74
N GLY A 394 -35.89 -15.73 3.02
CA GLY A 394 -35.58 -15.32 1.65
C GLY A 394 -36.76 -15.51 0.69
N SER A 395 -37.50 -16.62 0.80
CA SER A 395 -38.72 -16.88 0.03
C SER A 395 -39.81 -15.85 0.30
N LYS A 396 -40.03 -15.45 1.55
CA LYS A 396 -41.01 -14.42 1.91
C LYS A 396 -40.63 -13.05 1.34
N ILE A 397 -39.36 -12.67 1.49
CA ILE A 397 -38.83 -11.41 0.93
C ILE A 397 -38.95 -11.42 -0.60
N TYR A 398 -38.55 -12.53 -1.25
CA TYR A 398 -38.67 -12.68 -2.69
C TYR A 398 -40.14 -12.59 -3.14
N GLY A 399 -41.06 -13.29 -2.49
CA GLY A 399 -42.48 -13.25 -2.80
C GLY A 399 -43.04 -11.82 -2.70
N TYR A 400 -42.67 -11.07 -1.65
CA TYR A 400 -43.03 -9.66 -1.52
C TYR A 400 -42.51 -8.82 -2.69
N ILE A 401 -41.21 -8.93 -3.03
CA ILE A 401 -40.62 -8.18 -4.16
C ILE A 401 -41.26 -8.60 -5.49
N ALA A 402 -41.51 -9.89 -5.70
CA ALA A 402 -42.07 -10.43 -6.93
C ALA A 402 -43.54 -10.03 -7.15
N GLN A 403 -44.31 -9.83 -6.08
CA GLN A 403 -45.69 -9.34 -6.16
C GLN A 403 -45.79 -7.83 -6.35
N HIS A 404 -44.81 -7.07 -5.84
CA HIS A 404 -44.81 -5.60 -5.91
C HIS A 404 -43.96 -5.05 -7.07
N ARG A 405 -43.32 -5.91 -7.86
CA ARG A 405 -42.67 -5.51 -9.13
C ARG A 405 -43.71 -5.55 -10.26
N ILE A 406 -43.64 -4.58 -11.16
CA ILE A 406 -44.52 -4.50 -12.32
C ILE A 406 -44.00 -5.47 -13.40
N THR A 407 -44.84 -6.42 -13.83
CA THR A 407 -44.50 -7.47 -14.82
C THR A 407 -45.05 -7.20 -16.23
N TYR A 408 -45.90 -6.19 -16.39
CA TYR A 408 -46.37 -5.71 -17.69
C TYR A 408 -45.43 -4.61 -18.20
N GLY A 409 -45.04 -4.67 -19.48
CA GLY A 409 -43.97 -3.87 -20.11
C GLY A 409 -43.87 -2.42 -19.60
N CYS A 410 -43.00 -2.21 -18.61
CA CYS A 410 -42.79 -0.93 -17.96
C CYS A 410 -41.61 -0.24 -18.64
N THR A 411 -41.83 0.95 -19.21
CA THR A 411 -40.73 1.88 -19.49
C THR A 411 -40.35 2.59 -18.19
N GLU A 412 -39.17 3.22 -18.17
CA GLU A 412 -38.70 3.92 -16.96
C GLU A 412 -39.67 5.03 -16.52
N ASP A 413 -40.45 5.58 -17.46
CA ASP A 413 -41.54 6.55 -17.24
C ASP A 413 -42.69 5.97 -16.40
N SER A 414 -43.14 4.75 -16.72
CA SER A 414 -44.22 4.08 -16.00
C SER A 414 -43.82 3.55 -14.62
N CYS A 415 -42.52 3.40 -14.37
CA CYS A 415 -41.97 2.82 -13.14
C CYS A 415 -41.47 3.87 -12.13
N SER A 416 -41.74 5.16 -12.37
CA SER A 416 -41.30 6.30 -11.52
C SER A 416 -39.83 6.24 -11.14
N MET A 417 -38.99 5.66 -12.01
CA MET A 417 -37.56 5.60 -11.78
C MET A 417 -36.93 6.89 -12.31
N PRO A 418 -35.91 7.45 -11.63
CA PRO A 418 -35.20 8.61 -12.15
C PRO A 418 -34.52 8.24 -13.47
N ILE A 419 -35.04 8.78 -14.57
CA ILE A 419 -34.51 8.55 -15.91
C ILE A 419 -33.38 9.54 -16.14
N HIS A 420 -32.16 9.05 -16.27
CA HIS A 420 -31.08 9.84 -16.85
C HIS A 420 -31.22 9.75 -18.38
N ASN A 421 -32.09 10.60 -18.94
CA ASN A 421 -32.41 10.66 -20.38
C ASN A 421 -31.19 10.93 -21.28
N THR A 422 -30.08 11.39 -20.71
CA THR A 422 -28.82 11.53 -21.41
C THR A 422 -27.89 10.38 -21.05
N VAL A 423 -27.59 9.54 -22.04
CA VAL A 423 -26.39 8.68 -21.98
C VAL A 423 -25.25 9.59 -21.58
N TYR A 424 -24.59 9.31 -20.44
CA TYR A 424 -23.45 10.12 -20.01
C TYR A 424 -22.35 10.00 -21.06
N ILE A 425 -22.24 11.04 -21.90
CA ILE A 425 -21.12 11.22 -22.81
C ILE A 425 -20.02 11.85 -21.96
N GLU A 426 -18.95 11.09 -21.75
CA GLU A 426 -17.77 11.58 -21.05
C GLU A 426 -17.32 12.90 -21.68
N GLN A 427 -17.25 13.96 -20.86
CA GLN A 427 -16.90 15.29 -21.35
C GLN A 427 -15.51 15.26 -21.99
N ASP A 428 -15.45 15.65 -23.25
CA ASP A 428 -14.19 15.84 -23.97
C ASP A 428 -13.59 17.19 -23.57
N ASP A 429 -12.53 17.16 -22.77
CA ASP A 429 -11.80 18.33 -22.29
C ASP A 429 -11.32 19.27 -23.43
N SER A 430 -11.17 18.77 -24.67
CA SER A 430 -10.78 19.61 -25.81
C SER A 430 -11.91 20.51 -26.33
N LYS A 431 -13.16 20.16 -26.00
CA LYS A 431 -14.36 20.93 -26.36
C LYS A 431 -14.65 22.04 -25.37
N ILE A 432 -14.03 22.01 -24.18
CA ILE A 432 -14.18 23.05 -23.15
C ILE A 432 -13.15 24.14 -23.42
N LYS A 433 -13.57 25.23 -24.07
CA LYS A 433 -12.74 26.42 -24.32
C LYS A 433 -12.75 27.33 -23.09
N ILE A 434 -11.55 27.65 -22.58
CA ILE A 434 -11.33 28.63 -21.51
C ILE A 434 -11.04 30.00 -22.12
N LEU A 435 -10.24 30.03 -23.19
CA LEU A 435 -10.06 31.19 -24.06
C LEU A 435 -10.23 30.76 -25.52
N GLN A 436 -10.29 31.73 -26.43
CA GLN A 436 -10.51 31.50 -27.87
C GLN A 436 -9.54 30.44 -28.45
N ASN A 437 -8.27 30.45 -28.00
CA ASN A 437 -7.23 29.52 -28.45
C ASN A 437 -6.73 28.57 -27.33
N LEU A 438 -7.42 28.49 -26.19
CA LEU A 438 -6.98 27.69 -25.04
C LEU A 438 -8.12 26.80 -24.53
N ASP A 439 -7.93 25.48 -24.62
CA ASP A 439 -8.86 24.50 -24.06
C ASP A 439 -8.35 23.92 -22.72
N LEU A 440 -9.29 23.31 -21.99
CA LEU A 440 -9.01 22.68 -20.70
C LEU A 440 -7.98 21.55 -20.81
N LYS A 441 -8.00 20.80 -21.92
CA LYS A 441 -7.03 19.73 -22.19
C LYS A 441 -5.59 20.26 -22.25
N THR A 442 -5.38 21.35 -22.99
CA THR A 442 -4.08 22.01 -23.14
C THR A 442 -3.56 22.50 -21.79
N ILE A 443 -4.42 23.09 -20.97
CA ILE A 443 -4.07 23.53 -19.61
C ILE A 443 -3.66 22.33 -18.72
N LYS A 444 -4.44 21.25 -18.72
CA LYS A 444 -4.11 20.03 -17.94
C LYS A 444 -2.74 19.47 -18.34
N ILE A 445 -2.47 19.34 -19.64
CA ILE A 445 -1.19 18.82 -20.14
C ILE A 445 -0.05 19.74 -19.72
N PHE A 446 -0.22 21.06 -19.82
CA PHE A 446 0.80 22.03 -19.40
C PHE A 446 1.14 21.88 -17.91
N PHE A 447 0.14 21.83 -17.03
CA PHE A 447 0.38 21.67 -15.59
C PHE A 447 1.04 20.33 -15.25
N ILE A 448 0.66 19.24 -15.92
CA ILE A 448 1.30 17.95 -15.71
C ILE A 448 2.77 17.98 -16.17
N ALA A 449 3.04 18.54 -17.35
CA ALA A 449 4.40 18.71 -17.86
C ALA A 449 5.25 19.59 -16.92
N PHE A 450 4.70 20.71 -16.45
CA PHE A 450 5.35 21.57 -15.47
C PHE A 450 5.65 20.81 -14.18
N PHE A 451 4.68 20.06 -13.65
CA PHE A 451 4.83 19.32 -12.40
C PHE A 451 5.91 18.23 -12.50
N ILE A 452 5.95 17.46 -13.59
CA ILE A 452 6.99 16.44 -13.80
C ILE A 452 8.38 17.09 -13.90
N ALA A 453 8.50 18.20 -14.62
CA ALA A 453 9.75 18.94 -14.73
C ALA A 453 10.18 19.51 -13.36
N TRP A 454 9.24 20.11 -12.62
CA TRP A 454 9.47 20.64 -11.28
C TRP A 454 9.92 19.55 -10.31
N LEU A 455 9.25 18.39 -10.26
CA LEU A 455 9.67 17.25 -9.43
C LEU A 455 11.10 16.82 -9.75
N SER A 456 11.44 16.72 -11.04
CA SER A 456 12.77 16.30 -11.48
C SER A 456 13.85 17.31 -11.06
N ILE A 457 13.60 18.61 -11.24
CA ILE A 457 14.51 19.68 -10.81
C ILE A 457 14.66 19.67 -9.29
N SER A 458 13.56 19.49 -8.57
CA SER A 458 13.55 19.48 -7.10
C SER A 458 14.36 18.30 -6.55
N GLN A 459 14.26 17.12 -7.18
CA GLN A 459 15.12 16.00 -6.82
C GLN A 459 16.60 16.29 -7.08
N LEU A 460 16.94 16.93 -8.21
CA LEU A 460 18.32 17.33 -8.50
C LEU A 460 18.87 18.33 -7.47
N LEU A 461 18.03 19.25 -6.97
CA LEU A 461 18.39 20.16 -5.89
C LEU A 461 18.68 19.40 -4.58
N MET A 462 17.87 18.39 -4.24
CA MET A 462 18.11 17.56 -3.05
C MET A 462 19.44 16.78 -3.15
N ILE A 463 19.76 16.26 -4.34
CA ILE A 463 21.00 15.50 -4.59
C ILE A 463 22.25 16.34 -4.32
N GLN A 464 22.20 17.68 -4.46
CA GLN A 464 23.37 18.54 -4.21
C GLN A 464 23.89 18.42 -2.77
N SER A 465 23.04 18.01 -1.82
CA SER A 465 23.41 17.82 -0.42
C SER A 465 23.89 16.41 -0.06
N SER A 466 23.99 15.51 -1.05
CA SER A 466 24.42 14.13 -0.84
C SER A 466 25.91 14.00 -0.50
N LEU A 467 26.30 12.84 0.05
CA LEU A 467 27.69 12.57 0.44
C LEU A 467 28.66 12.67 -0.74
N LEU A 468 28.30 12.08 -1.89
CA LEU A 468 29.14 12.14 -3.09
C LEU A 468 29.31 13.57 -3.61
N MET A 469 28.22 14.37 -3.63
CA MET A 469 28.30 15.75 -4.10
C MET A 469 29.16 16.62 -3.19
N ASN A 470 29.00 16.51 -1.86
CA ASN A 470 29.86 17.20 -0.91
C ASN A 470 31.34 16.83 -1.09
N HIS A 471 31.64 15.55 -1.36
CA HIS A 471 33.00 15.12 -1.66
C HIS A 471 33.53 15.74 -2.97
N ILE A 472 32.73 15.76 -4.04
CA ILE A 472 33.11 16.40 -5.31
C ILE A 472 33.41 17.88 -5.10
N TYR A 473 32.55 18.60 -4.37
CA TYR A 473 32.75 20.02 -4.08
C TYR A 473 34.02 20.30 -3.28
N SER A 474 34.35 19.45 -2.29
CA SER A 474 35.61 19.56 -1.56
C SER A 474 36.83 19.38 -2.46
N LYS A 475 36.76 18.49 -3.46
CA LYS A 475 37.83 18.28 -4.46
C LYS A 475 37.95 19.44 -5.45
N LEU A 476 36.86 20.15 -5.70
CA LEU A 476 36.83 21.34 -6.55
C LEU A 476 37.22 22.63 -5.79
N ASN A 477 37.66 22.52 -4.52
CA ASN A 477 38.01 23.66 -3.66
C ASN A 477 36.89 24.71 -3.52
N ILE A 478 35.63 24.27 -3.55
CA ILE A 478 34.49 25.16 -3.27
C ILE A 478 34.55 25.56 -1.79
N SER A 479 34.37 26.86 -1.50
CA SER A 479 34.46 27.36 -0.13
C SER A 479 33.38 26.75 0.77
N ASN A 480 33.74 26.52 2.04
CA ASN A 480 32.82 26.01 3.06
C ASN A 480 31.58 26.92 3.23
N GLU A 481 31.74 28.22 3.00
CA GLU A 481 30.63 29.16 3.04
C GLU A 481 29.62 28.89 1.91
N THR A 482 30.11 28.68 0.68
CA THR A 482 29.27 28.33 -0.48
C THR A 482 28.56 27.01 -0.25
N LEU A 483 29.26 26.00 0.29
CA LEU A 483 28.67 24.72 0.66
C LEU A 483 27.54 24.85 1.67
N ARG A 484 27.72 25.71 2.67
CA ARG A 484 26.69 26.01 3.67
C ARG A 484 25.46 26.65 3.02
N TYR A 485 25.61 27.53 2.04
CA TYR A 485 24.47 28.09 1.30
C TYR A 485 23.77 27.04 0.44
N ILE A 486 24.50 26.17 -0.26
CA ILE A 486 23.92 25.10 -1.08
C ILE A 486 23.10 24.14 -0.20
N ASN A 487 23.72 23.63 0.87
CA ASN A 487 23.07 22.70 1.80
C ASN A 487 21.94 23.37 2.59
N GLY A 488 22.12 24.63 3.01
CA GLY A 488 21.10 25.42 3.66
C GLY A 488 19.88 25.66 2.77
N GLY A 489 20.10 25.99 1.49
CA GLY A 489 19.04 26.15 0.50
C GLY A 489 18.27 24.86 0.23
N ALA A 490 18.96 23.73 0.09
CA ALA A 490 18.33 22.42 -0.07
C ALA A 490 17.50 22.04 1.17
N ASN A 491 18.02 22.27 2.38
CA ASN A 491 17.29 22.00 3.62
C ASN A 491 16.07 22.91 3.81
N LEU A 492 16.19 24.20 3.48
CA LEU A 492 15.06 25.13 3.50
C LEU A 492 13.97 24.68 2.52
N TYR A 493 14.37 24.34 1.30
CA TYR A 493 13.46 23.81 0.28
C TYR A 493 12.75 22.55 0.79
N LYS A 494 13.49 21.60 1.35
CA LYS A 494 12.93 20.38 1.96
C LYS A 494 11.92 20.74 3.05
N ASN A 495 12.25 21.61 3.99
CA ASN A 495 11.35 21.96 5.10
C ASN A 495 10.03 22.58 4.62
N ILE A 496 10.05 23.32 3.51
CA ILE A 496 8.85 23.94 2.93
C ILE A 496 8.00 22.92 2.15
N PHE A 497 8.64 22.11 1.29
CA PHE A 497 7.92 21.27 0.32
C PHE A 497 7.70 19.83 0.77
N TYR A 498 8.52 19.30 1.69
CA TYR A 498 8.39 17.93 2.22
C TYR A 498 6.99 17.62 2.76
N PRO A 499 6.35 18.47 3.60
CA PRO A 499 5.04 18.14 4.17
C PRO A 499 3.97 17.83 3.11
N PHE A 500 4.08 18.45 1.94
CA PHE A 500 3.08 18.37 0.87
C PHE A 500 3.45 17.40 -0.25
N THR A 501 4.74 17.20 -0.49
CA THR A 501 5.23 16.45 -1.66
C THR A 501 6.07 15.24 -1.30
N GLY A 502 6.49 15.10 -0.04
CA GLY A 502 7.40 14.05 0.45
C GLY A 502 8.81 14.10 -0.14
N LEU A 503 9.15 15.16 -0.90
CA LEU A 503 10.48 15.34 -1.47
C LEU A 503 11.53 15.46 -0.36
N SER A 504 12.46 14.52 -0.35
CA SER A 504 13.54 14.42 0.64
C SER A 504 14.71 13.65 0.04
N GLN A 505 15.83 13.62 0.78
CA GLN A 505 16.97 12.74 0.53
C GLN A 505 16.69 11.28 0.99
N HIS A 506 17.29 10.32 0.29
CA HIS A 506 17.10 8.87 0.46
C HIS A 506 18.40 8.12 0.82
N ALA A 507 19.01 8.50 1.94
CA ALA A 507 20.20 7.85 2.50
C ALA A 507 19.83 6.66 3.42
N VAL A 508 19.48 5.50 2.84
CA VAL A 508 19.08 4.30 3.61
C VAL A 508 20.22 3.28 3.64
N PHE A 509 20.43 2.68 4.82
CA PHE A 509 21.43 1.63 5.05
C PHE A 509 22.84 2.06 4.63
N MET A 510 23.24 3.23 5.13
CA MET A 510 24.60 3.78 5.01
C MET A 510 25.51 3.30 6.15
N ASP A 511 26.83 3.37 5.96
CA ASP A 511 27.84 2.88 6.92
C ASP A 511 27.61 3.41 8.34
N TYR A 512 27.33 4.72 8.47
CA TYR A 512 27.13 5.40 9.75
C TYR A 512 25.93 4.89 10.57
N HIS A 513 24.99 4.15 9.97
CA HIS A 513 23.88 3.54 10.70
C HIS A 513 24.32 2.30 11.49
N PHE A 514 25.36 1.61 11.02
CA PHE A 514 25.77 0.31 11.56
C PHE A 514 27.15 0.35 12.20
N GLN A 515 27.99 1.30 11.80
CA GLN A 515 29.34 1.44 12.30
C GLN A 515 29.35 1.52 13.83
N ASN A 516 30.09 0.60 14.46
CA ASN A 516 30.18 0.44 15.91
C ASN A 516 28.88 0.04 16.64
N TYR A 517 27.80 -0.32 15.93
CA TYR A 517 26.57 -0.81 16.55
C TYR A 517 26.73 -2.27 17.02
N ASN A 518 27.51 -2.43 18.08
CA ASN A 518 28.06 -3.69 18.55
C ASN A 518 27.22 -4.38 19.63
N HIS A 519 25.92 -4.09 19.71
CA HIS A 519 25.07 -4.64 20.74
C HIS A 519 23.62 -4.82 20.27
N THR A 520 22.92 -5.76 20.90
CA THR A 520 21.46 -5.93 20.84
C THR A 520 20.96 -5.79 22.26
N VAL A 521 19.94 -4.97 22.49
CA VAL A 521 19.33 -4.78 23.82
C VAL A 521 17.91 -5.29 23.81
N ALA A 522 17.56 -6.09 24.81
CA ALA A 522 16.21 -6.54 25.08
C ALA A 522 15.80 -6.16 26.51
N ILE A 523 14.50 -6.18 26.75
CA ILE A 523 13.93 -5.93 28.06
C ILE A 523 13.03 -7.10 28.44
N THR A 524 13.12 -7.50 29.70
CA THR A 524 12.34 -8.60 30.27
C THR A 524 11.60 -8.12 31.52
N TYR A 525 10.41 -8.67 31.74
CA TYR A 525 9.64 -8.51 32.97
C TYR A 525 9.84 -9.73 33.86
N PHE A 526 10.16 -9.55 35.13
CA PHE A 526 10.25 -10.65 36.08
C PHE A 526 8.90 -10.87 36.76
N ASP A 527 8.28 -12.03 36.52
CA ASP A 527 6.95 -12.36 37.05
C ASP A 527 6.97 -13.01 38.46
N GLY A 528 8.18 -13.18 39.03
CA GLY A 528 8.41 -13.88 40.29
C GLY A 528 9.00 -15.29 40.12
N LYS A 529 8.96 -15.86 38.91
CA LYS A 529 9.52 -17.18 38.58
C LYS A 529 10.52 -17.10 37.44
N GLU A 530 10.15 -16.43 36.35
CA GLU A 530 10.95 -16.36 35.13
C GLU A 530 10.94 -14.95 34.52
N ASP A 531 11.89 -14.73 33.60
CA ASP A 531 12.01 -13.48 32.88
C ASP A 531 11.23 -13.58 31.56
N ILE A 532 10.13 -12.84 31.45
CA ILE A 532 9.29 -12.77 30.25
C ILE A 532 9.83 -11.68 29.33
N PHE A 533 10.24 -12.03 28.11
CA PHE A 533 10.68 -11.05 27.11
C PHE A 533 9.51 -10.17 26.64
N LEU A 534 9.71 -8.85 26.67
CA LEU A 534 8.77 -7.95 25.99
C LEU A 534 8.92 -8.16 24.48
N PRO A 535 7.82 -8.09 23.71
CA PRO A 535 7.82 -8.45 22.29
C PRO A 535 8.44 -7.37 21.37
N ILE A 536 9.51 -6.71 21.82
CA ILE A 536 10.32 -5.77 21.06
C ILE A 536 11.48 -6.52 20.40
N ILE A 537 12.31 -7.19 21.22
CA ILE A 537 13.36 -8.09 20.77
C ILE A 537 13.04 -9.47 21.35
N ASP A 538 13.09 -10.50 20.51
CA ASP A 538 12.82 -11.88 20.93
C ASP A 538 14.00 -12.49 21.74
N GLU A 539 13.78 -13.68 22.28
CA GLU A 539 14.79 -14.41 23.07
C GLU A 539 16.09 -14.70 22.30
N LYS A 540 16.02 -14.78 20.97
CA LYS A 540 17.21 -15.03 20.13
C LYS A 540 17.98 -13.74 19.86
N GLY A 541 17.30 -12.59 19.85
CA GLY A 541 17.87 -11.27 19.58
C GLY A 541 17.34 -10.63 18.29
N HIS A 542 16.33 -11.23 17.65
CA HIS A 542 15.65 -10.66 16.49
C HIS A 542 14.63 -9.61 16.89
N ALA A 543 14.35 -8.69 15.97
CA ALA A 543 13.19 -7.80 16.06
C ALA A 543 11.91 -8.64 16.10
N SER A 544 11.07 -8.36 17.10
CA SER A 544 9.77 -8.99 17.31
C SER A 544 8.64 -8.05 16.87
N TRP A 545 7.39 -8.42 17.09
CA TRP A 545 6.25 -7.77 16.43
C TRP A 545 5.90 -6.36 16.98
N TYR A 546 6.36 -5.97 18.17
CA TYR A 546 6.35 -4.54 18.56
C TYR A 546 7.40 -3.74 17.82
N ASP A 547 8.45 -4.37 17.33
CA ASP A 547 9.59 -3.73 16.69
C ASP A 547 9.53 -3.85 15.16
N SER A 548 8.43 -3.38 14.58
CA SER A 548 8.22 -3.41 13.14
C SER A 548 7.78 -2.06 12.58
N GLY A 549 8.29 -1.70 11.41
CA GLY A 549 8.00 -0.47 10.70
C GLY A 549 8.51 0.74 11.45
N ARG A 550 7.57 1.58 11.86
CA ARG A 550 7.83 2.85 12.55
C ARG A 550 8.46 2.65 13.93
N GLN A 551 8.03 1.59 14.62
CA GLN A 551 8.54 1.21 15.93
C GLN A 551 9.98 0.70 15.84
N TRP A 552 10.31 -0.04 14.77
CA TRP A 552 11.69 -0.47 14.50
C TRP A 552 12.65 0.70 14.35
N VAL A 553 12.23 1.73 13.60
CA VAL A 553 13.04 2.93 13.45
C VAL A 553 13.21 3.67 14.77
N ASN A 554 12.16 3.76 15.58
CA ASN A 554 12.24 4.37 16.90
C ASN A 554 13.15 3.58 17.84
N TYR A 555 12.88 2.30 18.05
CA TYR A 555 13.59 1.49 19.03
C TYR A 555 15.06 1.31 18.65
N SER A 556 15.31 0.81 17.43
CA SER A 556 16.66 0.42 17.00
C SER A 556 17.59 1.61 16.77
N PHE A 557 17.08 2.76 16.29
CA PHE A 557 17.95 3.89 15.92
C PHE A 557 17.85 5.10 16.87
N ARG A 558 16.86 5.14 17.78
CA ARG A 558 16.65 6.31 18.66
C ARG A 558 16.61 5.95 20.14
N VAL A 559 16.10 4.78 20.51
CA VAL A 559 16.05 4.33 21.91
C VAL A 559 17.30 3.53 22.29
N SER A 560 17.56 2.40 21.62
CA SER A 560 18.80 1.63 21.81
C SER A 560 19.97 2.38 21.18
N ASN A 561 19.87 2.63 19.87
CA ASN A 561 20.90 3.27 19.04
C ASN A 561 22.28 2.59 19.11
N LYS A 562 23.19 2.97 18.21
CA LYS A 562 24.57 2.47 18.17
C LYS A 562 25.48 3.05 19.26
N ASP A 563 25.14 4.25 19.75
CA ASP A 563 25.88 4.97 20.80
C ASP A 563 25.02 4.88 22.07
N PHE A 564 25.09 3.73 22.76
CA PHE A 564 24.21 3.42 23.88
C PHE A 564 24.44 4.42 25.01
N ASN A 565 23.35 5.00 25.50
CA ASN A 565 23.36 5.89 26.65
C ASN A 565 22.25 5.47 27.62
N SER A 566 22.63 5.07 28.83
CA SER A 566 21.68 4.57 29.84
C SER A 566 20.51 5.52 30.11
N LYS A 567 20.74 6.84 30.15
CA LYS A 567 19.69 7.85 30.41
C LYS A 567 18.72 7.98 29.23
N GLN A 568 19.25 8.07 28.00
CA GLN A 568 18.43 8.14 26.79
C GLN A 568 17.62 6.86 26.60
N TYR A 569 18.25 5.69 26.77
CA TYR A 569 17.58 4.40 26.72
C TYR A 569 16.47 4.32 27.75
N SER A 570 16.75 4.67 29.01
CA SER A 570 15.76 4.68 30.10
C SER A 570 14.57 5.59 29.79
N HIS A 571 14.81 6.74 29.16
CA HIS A 571 13.74 7.65 28.77
C HIS A 571 12.84 7.04 27.68
N GLY A 572 13.44 6.48 26.61
CA GLY A 572 12.70 5.91 25.49
C GLY A 572 11.97 4.60 25.84
N ILE A 573 12.66 3.68 26.53
CA ILE A 573 12.11 2.36 26.89
C ILE A 573 10.89 2.48 27.81
N LYS A 574 10.84 3.54 28.62
CA LYS A 574 9.72 3.82 29.55
C LYS A 574 8.37 3.76 28.84
N LYS A 575 8.27 4.31 27.62
CA LYS A 575 7.02 4.29 26.83
C LYS A 575 6.61 2.86 26.47
N TYR A 576 7.55 2.05 26.00
CA TYR A 576 7.28 0.66 25.66
C TYR A 576 6.84 -0.14 26.89
N ILE A 577 7.43 0.09 28.06
CA ILE A 577 7.05 -0.57 29.31
C ILE A 577 5.64 -0.18 29.73
N TYR A 578 5.29 1.11 29.76
CA TYR A 578 3.93 1.55 30.07
C TYR A 578 2.91 0.93 29.12
N PHE A 579 3.20 0.96 27.81
CA PHE A 579 2.33 0.40 26.79
C PHE A 579 2.11 -1.10 26.99
N TRP A 580 3.20 -1.86 27.19
CA TRP A 580 3.15 -3.30 27.40
C TRP A 580 2.46 -3.66 28.72
N ALA A 581 2.80 -3.00 29.83
CA ALA A 581 2.24 -3.28 31.14
C ALA A 581 0.72 -3.05 31.15
N TYR A 582 0.24 -1.95 30.55
CA TYR A 582 -1.20 -1.71 30.40
C TYR A 582 -1.87 -2.79 29.57
N LYS A 583 -1.29 -3.20 28.43
CA LYS A 583 -1.85 -4.25 27.57
C LYS A 583 -1.91 -5.62 28.24
N ASN A 584 -1.05 -5.88 29.23
CA ASN A 584 -0.95 -7.15 29.95
C ASN A 584 -1.51 -7.09 31.38
N ASN A 585 -2.16 -5.97 31.78
CA ASN A 585 -2.70 -5.76 33.12
C ASN A 585 -1.65 -5.92 34.25
N ILE A 586 -0.43 -5.44 34.03
CA ILE A 586 0.66 -5.48 35.03
C ILE A 586 0.65 -4.17 35.84
N ASP A 587 0.61 -4.29 37.17
CA ASP A 587 0.79 -3.15 38.07
C ASP A 587 2.27 -2.77 38.14
N LEU A 588 2.57 -1.55 37.68
CA LEU A 588 3.94 -1.05 37.63
C LEU A 588 4.56 -0.81 39.01
N ASN A 589 3.76 -0.57 40.05
CA ASN A 589 4.29 -0.27 41.39
C ASN A 589 5.09 -1.42 42.01
N ASN A 590 4.83 -2.65 41.57
CA ASN A 590 5.51 -3.87 42.04
C ASN A 590 6.26 -4.58 40.90
N ALA A 591 6.36 -3.96 39.72
CA ALA A 591 7.00 -4.57 38.56
C ALA A 591 8.49 -4.23 38.50
N THR A 592 9.32 -5.26 38.37
CA THR A 592 10.75 -5.12 38.06
C THR A 592 11.00 -5.61 36.65
N PHE A 593 11.69 -4.79 35.87
CA PHE A 593 12.14 -5.13 34.54
C PHE A 593 13.67 -5.21 34.53
N LYS A 594 14.21 -6.18 33.79
CA LYS A 594 15.65 -6.34 33.60
C LYS A 594 16.00 -5.98 32.16
N VAL A 595 17.04 -5.19 32.01
CA VAL A 595 17.66 -4.88 30.72
C VAL A 595 18.71 -5.94 30.45
N LYS A 596 18.59 -6.60 29.30
CA LYS A 596 19.52 -7.63 28.85
C LYS A 596 20.19 -7.16 27.56
N TYR A 597 21.42 -7.55 27.36
CA TYR A 597 22.13 -7.25 26.12
C TYR A 597 22.98 -8.41 25.63
N LYS A 598 23.30 -8.39 24.34
CA LYS A 598 24.29 -9.25 23.67
C LYS A 598 25.23 -8.39 22.87
N TYR A 599 26.51 -8.77 22.81
CA TYR A 599 27.46 -8.13 21.91
C TYR A 599 27.33 -8.64 20.48
N ASN A 600 27.31 -7.73 19.51
CA ASN A 600 27.37 -8.02 18.09
C ASN A 600 28.74 -7.65 17.53
N GLU A 601 29.20 -8.45 16.58
CA GLU A 601 30.34 -8.08 15.74
C GLU A 601 29.83 -7.28 14.54
N VAL A 602 30.51 -6.19 14.21
CA VAL A 602 30.21 -5.36 13.04
C VAL A 602 31.46 -5.28 12.16
N PRO A 603 31.78 -6.35 11.43
CA PRO A 603 32.98 -6.38 10.60
C PRO A 603 32.80 -5.55 9.32
N TYR A 604 33.90 -5.01 8.81
CA TYR A 604 33.94 -4.32 7.51
C TYR A 604 34.23 -5.25 6.32
N LYS A 605 34.35 -6.56 6.59
CA LYS A 605 34.54 -7.62 5.61
C LYS A 605 33.48 -8.69 5.84
N TRP A 606 33.16 -9.44 4.78
CA TRP A 606 32.24 -10.55 4.90
C TRP A 606 32.80 -11.61 5.85
N GLU A 607 31.94 -12.15 6.72
CA GLU A 607 32.26 -13.23 7.64
C GLU A 607 31.18 -14.31 7.62
N LYS A 608 31.62 -15.56 7.61
CA LYS A 608 30.71 -16.70 7.68
C LYS A 608 30.04 -16.78 9.05
N ASP A 609 28.75 -17.08 9.04
CA ASP A 609 27.89 -17.30 10.21
C ASP A 609 27.76 -16.08 11.15
N LEU A 610 28.01 -14.85 10.67
CA LEU A 610 27.93 -13.64 11.49
C LEU A 610 26.59 -13.52 12.26
N LEU A 611 25.46 -13.70 11.56
CA LEU A 611 24.14 -13.65 12.19
C LEU A 611 23.98 -14.72 13.28
N LYS A 612 24.33 -15.98 12.99
CA LYS A 612 24.24 -17.08 13.95
C LYS A 612 25.14 -16.87 15.16
N LYS A 613 26.36 -16.38 14.95
CA LYS A 613 27.27 -16.01 16.04
C LYS A 613 26.62 -14.96 16.95
N GLY A 614 25.99 -13.93 16.38
CA GLY A 614 25.25 -12.92 17.13
C GLY A 614 24.05 -13.49 17.91
N LEU A 615 23.21 -14.30 17.27
CA LEU A 615 22.03 -14.91 17.90
C LEU A 615 22.40 -15.87 19.04
N ASN A 616 23.48 -16.64 18.87
CA ASN A 616 23.92 -17.65 19.85
C ASN A 616 24.73 -17.09 21.03
N LYS A 617 25.11 -15.81 21.00
CA LYS A 617 25.77 -15.19 22.17
C LYS A 617 24.81 -15.20 23.37
N PRO A 618 25.31 -15.46 24.59
CA PRO A 618 24.47 -15.45 25.78
C PRO A 618 24.02 -14.03 26.12
N TRP A 619 22.80 -13.90 26.66
CA TRP A 619 22.34 -12.63 27.22
C TRP A 619 23.12 -12.31 28.50
N GLN A 620 23.56 -11.05 28.63
CA GLN A 620 24.13 -10.48 29.84
C GLN A 620 23.14 -9.47 30.44
N GLU A 621 23.13 -9.33 31.76
CA GLU A 621 22.28 -8.35 32.45
C GLU A 621 22.99 -6.99 32.49
N ALA A 622 22.36 -5.96 31.91
CA ALA A 622 22.85 -4.58 31.97
C ALA A 622 22.32 -3.83 33.20
N GLY A 623 21.25 -4.31 33.83
CA GLY A 623 20.68 -3.71 35.03
C GLY A 623 19.17 -3.79 35.08
N THR A 624 18.59 -2.99 35.97
CA THR A 624 17.16 -3.06 36.31
C THR A 624 16.48 -1.71 36.24
N LEU A 625 15.18 -1.75 35.96
CA LEU A 625 14.32 -0.58 35.92
C LEU A 625 12.93 -0.94 36.44
N GLY A 626 12.23 0.04 36.96
CA GLY A 626 10.92 -0.18 37.55
C GLY A 626 10.37 1.07 38.22
N TRP A 627 9.31 0.88 39.00
CA TRP A 627 8.72 1.93 39.81
C TRP A 627 8.75 1.52 41.28
N LYS A 628 9.10 2.47 42.14
CA LYS A 628 9.02 2.31 43.59
C LYS A 628 8.30 3.53 44.15
N ASN A 629 7.18 3.31 44.84
CA ASN A 629 6.32 4.38 45.35
C ASN A 629 5.88 5.40 44.27
N GLY A 630 5.65 4.94 43.04
CA GLY A 630 5.30 5.80 41.90
C GLY A 630 6.48 6.52 41.23
N GLU A 631 7.69 6.45 41.79
CA GLU A 631 8.90 7.02 41.18
C GLU A 631 9.61 5.99 40.30
N PHE A 632 9.93 6.40 39.07
CA PHE A 632 10.69 5.58 38.13
C PHE A 632 12.16 5.55 38.53
N PHE A 633 12.73 4.35 38.66
CA PHE A 633 14.16 4.15 38.82
C PHE A 633 14.72 3.39 37.63
N ALA A 634 15.96 3.71 37.26
CA ALA A 634 16.74 2.98 36.29
C ALA A 634 18.18 2.89 36.77
N ASN A 635 18.67 1.67 36.96
CA ASN A 635 20.05 1.38 37.29
C ASN A 635 20.60 0.47 36.20
N ILE A 636 21.16 1.08 35.16
CA ILE A 636 21.66 0.41 33.95
C ILE A 636 23.12 0.81 33.76
N ILE A 637 24.00 -0.16 33.54
CA ILE A 637 25.40 0.07 33.23
C ILE A 637 25.55 0.59 31.80
N GLU A 638 26.62 1.33 31.53
CA GLU A 638 26.97 1.68 30.15
C GLU A 638 27.56 0.46 29.44
N ILE A 639 26.81 -0.09 28.47
CA ILE A 639 27.13 -1.34 27.77
C ILE A 639 28.44 -1.24 26.96
N GLU A 640 28.75 -0.05 26.46
CA GLU A 640 29.94 0.19 25.63
C GLU A 640 31.25 0.19 26.41
N ASN A 641 31.20 0.52 27.71
CA ASN A 641 32.36 0.58 28.59
C ASN A 641 32.75 -0.80 29.16
N GLN A 642 31.96 -1.83 28.87
CA GLN A 642 32.15 -3.21 29.34
C GLN A 642 32.93 -4.06 28.31
N LYS A 643 33.67 -3.42 27.39
CA LYS A 643 34.60 -4.11 26.49
C LYS A 643 35.84 -4.55 27.28
N ASP A 644 35.89 -5.82 27.65
CA ASP A 644 37.15 -6.50 27.96
C ASP A 644 37.98 -6.72 26.68
#